data_AF-A0A1Q4YC61-F1
#
_entry.id   AF-A0A1Q4YC61-F1
#
_cell.length_a   1.000
_cell.length_b   1.000
_cell.length_c   1.000
_cell.angle_alpha   90.00
_cell.angle_beta   90.00
_cell.angle_gamma   90.00
#
_symmetry.space_group_name_H-M   'P 1'
#
loop_
_entity.id
_entity.type
_entity.pdbx_description
1 polymer ?
#
loop_
_entity_poly.entity_id
_entity_poly.type
_entity_poly.pdbx_seq_one_letter_code
_entity_poly.pdbx_strand_id
1 'polypeptide(L)'
;MHRGFTYQHLYAVGCLLRLRAAEGRCLRVERDEDVEIECDDRWLYLQVKTRQDNLTWGDVEGAVDQFRSVRDEHTAGRRAGTPYLIVVTNTDMGRDLLTRTREAHWPADVAIVGPGRPHPAETWLPDPGRDLAAMLRSCADQAEQIPFGSLSAETLVWKLAARVQYACTGVHGQGFTAADLPQLYEQFVEELQAFPRLPAVYRPRDGEPELANDESVRLVVGFSGAGKTTWAANAAGHCPQPVTYFDVAFLPAASVPGALARELAARHLRTRTGSLPAAAGIEVLRAVHTLLVQAETAVAVVIDNVHLLGIEDVRLLVGALPTARLILLGHPRPEQILLAAHLGISAESLDGWGTDTIAAVFGGEGSTLDYRTAQRVLSLTAGLPLYVLSSAQLTRTAYAGDGAAFCDSVQARTHTMVTAQDLILGQVFSQLSPRSRTVAGILAVAEVPLTGFEYHRLAEAVGIRPAHAARAVRDLSGRGLTQDFAHGRVTLHDAVRPVALSASEDLPDEALHRVREALLDVLEGQRGLLRLGRWMRLLAETDRIEQLLDLTSLEAFYEGGYPREIRAAVADTAQDPDRGKGIRFEAHNALATWAYAEGDRDAYAGHVSDMERLARSGDSSIGRRERVILAIRQCVVYGRAKDTRRLTKAFTRPLRIKLPTCAARSPVSKRSPPSSHRLSAVGWAPTRMSRSRSRLRGGVTGDEADVVHRGRRDASRLHDLVAPATGFRGSMSPACRRWGVRARA
;
A
#
# COMPACT_ATOMS: atom_id res chain seq x y z
N MET A 1 -31.05 -21.92 -35.16
CA MET A 1 -32.28 -22.07 -34.37
C MET A 1 -33.39 -21.25 -34.99
N HIS A 2 -34.61 -21.77 -34.99
CA HIS A 2 -35.81 -21.00 -35.37
C HIS A 2 -36.14 -20.01 -34.24
N ARG A 3 -36.50 -18.76 -34.58
CA ARG A 3 -36.80 -17.68 -33.61
C ARG A 3 -37.84 -18.10 -32.55
N GLY A 4 -38.83 -18.89 -32.95
CA GLY A 4 -39.89 -19.38 -32.05
C GLY A 4 -39.36 -20.31 -30.95
N PHE A 5 -38.54 -21.30 -31.31
CA PHE A 5 -37.98 -22.25 -30.34
C PHE A 5 -37.08 -21.57 -29.32
N THR A 6 -36.24 -20.63 -29.74
CA THR A 6 -35.43 -19.84 -28.79
C THR A 6 -36.30 -19.05 -27.80
N TYR A 7 -37.43 -18.50 -28.25
CA TYR A 7 -38.35 -17.77 -27.38
C TYR A 7 -39.02 -18.71 -26.37
N GLN A 8 -39.45 -19.89 -26.81
CA GLN A 8 -40.02 -20.94 -25.97
C GLN A 8 -39.03 -21.42 -24.90
N HIS A 9 -37.77 -21.66 -25.28
CA HIS A 9 -36.71 -21.99 -24.33
C HIS A 9 -36.49 -20.88 -23.30
N LEU A 10 -36.45 -19.61 -23.72
CA LEU A 10 -36.31 -18.49 -22.77
C LEU A 10 -37.53 -18.37 -21.84
N TYR A 11 -38.74 -18.64 -22.33
CA TYR A 11 -39.93 -18.66 -21.48
C TYR A 11 -39.90 -19.80 -20.44
N ALA A 12 -39.44 -20.99 -20.85
CA ALA A 12 -39.20 -22.11 -19.95
C ALA A 12 -38.13 -21.75 -18.90
N VAL A 13 -37.06 -21.06 -19.29
CA VAL A 13 -36.04 -20.54 -18.36
C VAL A 13 -36.65 -19.58 -17.35
N GLY A 14 -37.48 -18.63 -17.78
CA GLY A 14 -38.20 -17.75 -16.84
C GLY A 14 -39.06 -18.53 -15.85
N CYS A 15 -39.70 -19.60 -16.29
CA CYS A 15 -40.48 -20.48 -15.41
C CYS A 15 -39.56 -21.22 -14.41
N LEU A 16 -38.40 -21.73 -14.87
CA LEU A 16 -37.40 -22.37 -14.01
C LEU A 16 -36.91 -21.42 -12.91
N LEU A 17 -36.54 -20.19 -13.28
CA LEU A 17 -36.03 -19.17 -12.36
C LEU A 17 -37.02 -18.85 -11.23
N ARG A 18 -38.32 -19.00 -11.48
CA ARG A 18 -39.41 -18.73 -10.53
C ARG A 18 -40.02 -19.98 -9.90
N LEU A 19 -39.58 -21.18 -10.29
CA LEU A 19 -40.22 -22.45 -9.95
C LEU A 19 -40.36 -22.67 -8.43
N ARG A 20 -39.32 -22.34 -7.64
CA ARG A 20 -39.38 -22.46 -6.17
C ARG A 20 -40.34 -21.46 -5.52
N ALA A 21 -40.40 -20.23 -6.03
CA ALA A 21 -41.33 -19.21 -5.52
C ALA A 21 -42.79 -19.58 -5.82
N ALA A 22 -43.00 -20.46 -6.79
CA ALA A 22 -44.30 -20.97 -7.20
C ALA A 22 -44.72 -22.27 -6.50
N GLU A 23 -43.90 -22.79 -5.59
CA GLU A 23 -44.09 -24.13 -4.98
C GLU A 23 -44.18 -25.26 -6.03
N GLY A 24 -43.56 -25.04 -7.21
CA GLY A 24 -43.49 -26.05 -8.27
C GLY A 24 -42.51 -27.16 -7.91
N ARG A 25 -42.90 -28.42 -8.14
CA ARG A 25 -42.06 -29.60 -7.90
C ARG A 25 -41.11 -29.86 -9.07
N CYS A 26 -41.63 -29.80 -10.30
CA CYS A 26 -40.87 -30.13 -11.49
C CYS A 26 -41.37 -29.34 -12.71
N LEU A 27 -40.43 -28.85 -13.53
CA LEU A 27 -40.71 -28.36 -14.88
C LEU A 27 -40.24 -29.41 -15.88
N ARG A 28 -41.12 -29.84 -16.79
CA ARG A 28 -40.82 -30.79 -17.85
C ARG A 28 -40.91 -30.12 -19.21
N VAL A 29 -40.14 -30.64 -20.16
CA VAL A 29 -40.11 -30.17 -21.53
C VAL A 29 -40.20 -31.37 -22.45
N GLU A 30 -41.25 -31.43 -23.26
CA GLU A 30 -41.52 -32.53 -24.18
C GLU A 30 -40.65 -32.43 -25.45
N ARG A 31 -40.74 -33.44 -26.33
CA ARG A 31 -39.91 -33.51 -27.55
C ARG A 31 -40.27 -32.47 -28.60
N ASP A 32 -41.50 -32.01 -28.56
CA ASP A 32 -42.02 -30.88 -29.34
C ASP A 32 -41.84 -29.53 -28.61
N GLU A 33 -41.03 -29.53 -27.55
CA GLU A 33 -40.65 -28.38 -26.73
C GLU A 33 -41.77 -27.84 -25.83
N ASP A 34 -42.95 -28.47 -25.82
CA ASP A 34 -44.06 -28.08 -24.95
C ASP A 34 -43.67 -28.23 -23.47
N VAL A 35 -44.07 -27.24 -22.67
CA VAL A 35 -43.59 -27.09 -21.28
C VAL A 35 -44.70 -27.52 -20.34
N GLU A 36 -44.39 -28.43 -19.42
CA GLU A 36 -45.31 -28.83 -18.35
C GLU A 36 -44.74 -28.45 -16.99
N ILE A 37 -45.59 -28.07 -16.04
CA ILE A 37 -45.17 -27.73 -14.68
C ILE A 37 -46.05 -28.47 -13.69
N GLU A 38 -45.41 -29.32 -12.89
CA GLU A 38 -46.04 -30.12 -11.86
C GLU A 38 -45.95 -29.39 -10.51
N CYS A 39 -47.10 -29.07 -9.91
CA CYS A 39 -47.26 -28.53 -8.56
C CYS A 39 -47.96 -29.55 -7.66
N ASP A 40 -48.13 -29.27 -6.37
CA ASP A 40 -48.74 -30.20 -5.41
C ASP A 40 -50.21 -30.53 -5.72
N ASP A 41 -51.01 -29.55 -6.12
CA ASP A 41 -52.46 -29.66 -6.34
C ASP A 41 -52.89 -29.53 -7.81
N ARG A 42 -51.98 -29.09 -8.68
CA ARG A 42 -52.27 -28.75 -10.07
C ARG A 42 -51.12 -29.03 -11.02
N TRP A 43 -51.47 -29.14 -12.30
CA TRP A 43 -50.54 -29.42 -13.39
C TRP A 43 -50.78 -28.42 -14.52
N LEU A 44 -49.76 -27.62 -14.85
CA LEU A 44 -49.86 -26.60 -15.87
C LEU A 44 -49.25 -27.13 -17.18
N TYR A 45 -49.99 -26.99 -18.28
CA TYR A 45 -49.57 -27.32 -19.62
C TYR A 45 -49.40 -26.01 -20.38
N LEU A 46 -48.16 -25.60 -20.64
CA LEU A 46 -47.83 -24.32 -21.22
C LEU A 46 -47.47 -24.52 -22.69
N GLN A 47 -48.28 -23.91 -23.56
CA GLN A 47 -47.99 -23.89 -24.98
C GLN A 47 -47.56 -22.50 -25.42
N VAL A 48 -46.27 -22.35 -25.76
CA VAL A 48 -45.67 -21.07 -26.10
C VAL A 48 -45.75 -20.83 -27.61
N LYS A 49 -46.44 -19.77 -28.03
CA LYS A 49 -46.67 -19.39 -29.42
C LYS A 49 -46.02 -18.05 -29.72
N THR A 50 -44.93 -18.06 -30.48
CA THR A 50 -44.32 -16.82 -31.00
C THR A 50 -44.94 -16.45 -32.36
N ARG A 51 -45.45 -15.23 -32.49
CA ARG A 51 -46.07 -14.67 -33.70
C ARG A 51 -45.51 -13.29 -34.04
N GLN A 52 -45.62 -12.93 -35.32
CA GLN A 52 -45.37 -11.56 -35.79
C GLN A 52 -46.66 -10.72 -35.70
N ASP A 53 -47.80 -11.33 -36.03
CA ASP A 53 -49.12 -10.72 -35.96
C ASP A 53 -49.90 -11.20 -34.72
N ASN A 54 -51.14 -10.71 -34.59
CA ASN A 54 -52.04 -11.11 -33.51
C ASN A 54 -52.31 -12.62 -33.51
N LEU A 55 -52.38 -13.21 -32.32
CA LEU A 55 -52.71 -14.64 -32.14
C LEU A 55 -54.16 -14.91 -32.59
N THR A 56 -54.35 -15.90 -33.46
CA THR A 56 -55.66 -16.24 -34.02
C THR A 56 -56.21 -17.55 -33.44
N TRP A 57 -57.51 -17.84 -33.65
CA TRP A 57 -58.11 -19.11 -33.20
C TRP A 57 -57.39 -20.34 -33.79
N GLY A 58 -57.03 -20.30 -35.08
CA GLY A 58 -56.32 -21.39 -35.74
C GLY A 58 -54.94 -21.70 -35.12
N ASP A 59 -54.33 -20.74 -34.41
CA ASP A 59 -53.08 -20.98 -33.69
C ASP A 59 -53.25 -21.79 -32.39
N VAL A 60 -54.49 -21.83 -31.86
CA VAL A 60 -54.82 -22.31 -30.51
C VAL A 60 -55.79 -23.50 -30.53
N GLU A 61 -56.61 -23.63 -31.57
CA GLU A 61 -57.63 -24.68 -31.73
C GLU A 61 -57.08 -26.09 -31.45
N GLY A 62 -55.98 -26.45 -32.11
CA GLY A 62 -55.36 -27.77 -31.93
C GLY A 62 -54.93 -28.04 -30.49
N ALA A 63 -54.46 -27.02 -29.77
CA ALA A 63 -54.06 -27.13 -28.37
C ALA A 63 -55.25 -27.41 -27.45
N VAL A 64 -56.33 -26.65 -27.66
CA VAL A 64 -57.55 -26.73 -26.86
C VAL A 64 -58.24 -28.07 -27.09
N ASP A 65 -58.21 -28.58 -28.32
CA ASP A 65 -58.78 -29.89 -28.64
C ASP A 65 -57.93 -31.04 -28.11
N GLN A 66 -56.60 -30.99 -28.25
CA GLN A 66 -55.69 -31.99 -27.70
C GLN A 66 -55.75 -32.06 -26.17
N PHE A 67 -55.91 -30.91 -25.51
CA PHE A 67 -56.01 -30.84 -24.05
C PHE A 67 -57.22 -31.60 -23.47
N ARG A 68 -58.27 -31.87 -24.27
CA ARG A 68 -59.38 -32.74 -23.83
C ARG A 68 -58.89 -34.14 -23.47
N SER A 69 -57.99 -34.71 -24.30
CA SER A 69 -57.38 -36.02 -24.02
C SER A 69 -56.53 -35.99 -22.75
N VAL A 70 -55.84 -34.88 -22.49
CA VAL A 70 -55.04 -34.69 -21.26
C VAL A 70 -55.93 -34.64 -20.03
N ARG A 71 -57.07 -33.93 -20.08
CA ARG A 71 -58.06 -33.94 -18.99
C ARG A 71 -58.57 -35.34 -18.67
N ASP A 72 -58.81 -36.14 -19.70
CA ASP A 72 -59.28 -37.52 -19.52
C ASP A 72 -58.23 -38.39 -18.79
N GLU A 73 -56.93 -38.13 -18.99
CA GLU A 73 -55.86 -38.79 -18.24
C GLU A 73 -55.84 -38.43 -16.75
N HIS A 74 -56.05 -37.16 -16.42
CA HIS A 74 -56.16 -36.70 -15.03
C HIS A 74 -57.43 -37.23 -14.36
N THR A 75 -58.56 -37.21 -15.08
CA THR A 75 -59.84 -37.72 -14.59
C THR A 75 -59.78 -39.23 -14.33
N ALA A 76 -59.03 -39.97 -15.17
CA ALA A 76 -58.78 -41.39 -14.98
C ALA A 76 -57.71 -41.71 -13.91
N GLY A 77 -57.15 -40.69 -13.24
CA GLY A 77 -56.14 -40.85 -12.19
C GLY A 77 -54.76 -41.32 -12.69
N ARG A 78 -54.51 -41.26 -14.01
CA ARG A 78 -53.20 -41.61 -14.59
C ARG A 78 -52.15 -40.53 -14.32
N ARG A 79 -52.60 -39.28 -14.17
CA ARG A 79 -51.80 -38.12 -13.74
C ARG A 79 -52.47 -37.49 -12.52
N ALA A 80 -51.67 -36.99 -11.58
CA ALA A 80 -52.16 -36.35 -10.36
C ALA A 80 -52.40 -34.84 -10.54
N GLY A 81 -53.26 -34.25 -9.71
CA GLY A 81 -53.54 -32.82 -9.71
C GLY A 81 -54.55 -32.36 -10.77
N THR A 82 -55.00 -31.12 -10.66
CA THR A 82 -55.95 -30.49 -11.58
C THR A 82 -55.22 -29.93 -12.81
N PRO A 83 -55.55 -30.34 -14.05
CA PRO A 83 -54.87 -29.87 -15.25
C PRO A 83 -55.34 -28.47 -15.69
N TYR A 84 -54.41 -27.62 -16.13
CA TYR A 84 -54.69 -26.32 -16.73
C TYR A 84 -53.88 -26.14 -18.02
N LEU A 85 -54.53 -25.71 -19.10
CA LEU A 85 -53.85 -25.32 -20.33
C LEU A 85 -53.62 -23.80 -20.34
N ILE A 86 -52.38 -23.39 -20.55
CA ILE A 86 -51.99 -21.98 -20.62
C ILE A 86 -51.29 -21.74 -21.95
N VAL A 87 -51.94 -20.99 -22.82
CA VAL A 87 -51.36 -20.58 -24.10
C VAL A 87 -50.65 -19.25 -23.91
N VAL A 88 -49.34 -19.26 -24.09
CA VAL A 88 -48.48 -18.09 -23.90
C VAL A 88 -48.15 -17.49 -25.27
N THR A 89 -48.32 -16.20 -25.45
CA THR A 89 -47.97 -15.51 -26.71
C THR A 89 -47.17 -14.23 -26.48
N ASN A 90 -46.35 -13.84 -27.46
CA ASN A 90 -45.64 -12.55 -27.46
C ASN A 90 -46.47 -11.40 -28.07
N THR A 91 -47.67 -11.68 -28.59
CA THR A 91 -48.53 -10.69 -29.29
C THR A 91 -49.91 -10.55 -28.65
N ASP A 92 -50.71 -9.62 -29.20
CA ASP A 92 -52.10 -9.44 -28.80
C ASP A 92 -53.03 -10.50 -29.44
N MET A 93 -54.20 -10.74 -28.83
CA MET A 93 -55.20 -11.64 -29.42
C MET A 93 -55.92 -10.96 -30.58
N GLY A 94 -56.19 -11.72 -31.64
CA GLY A 94 -57.08 -11.31 -32.71
C GLY A 94 -58.52 -11.14 -32.20
N ARG A 95 -59.33 -10.34 -32.91
CA ARG A 95 -60.71 -10.02 -32.50
C ARG A 95 -61.60 -11.26 -32.32
N ASP A 96 -61.47 -12.24 -33.21
CA ASP A 96 -62.23 -13.50 -33.15
C ASP A 96 -61.88 -14.29 -31.88
N LEU A 97 -60.58 -14.54 -31.66
CA LEU A 97 -60.09 -15.26 -30.47
C LEU A 97 -60.51 -14.54 -29.17
N LEU A 98 -60.38 -13.22 -29.12
CA LEU A 98 -60.81 -12.42 -27.97
C LEU A 98 -62.31 -12.57 -27.70
N THR A 99 -63.14 -12.64 -28.74
CA THR A 99 -64.59 -12.85 -28.60
C THR A 99 -64.88 -14.23 -28.02
N ARG A 100 -64.24 -15.28 -28.55
CA ARG A 100 -64.39 -16.67 -28.08
C ARG A 100 -64.00 -16.86 -26.62
N THR A 101 -62.91 -16.25 -26.17
CA THR A 101 -62.48 -16.33 -24.75
C THR A 101 -63.48 -15.71 -23.77
N ARG A 102 -64.46 -14.94 -24.26
CA ARG A 102 -65.52 -14.31 -23.44
C ARG A 102 -66.84 -15.08 -23.50
N GLU A 103 -66.94 -16.09 -24.35
CA GLU A 103 -68.14 -16.93 -24.48
C GLU A 103 -68.23 -17.92 -23.33
N ALA A 104 -69.45 -18.23 -22.88
CA ALA A 104 -69.69 -19.09 -21.72
C ALA A 104 -69.20 -20.55 -21.91
N HIS A 105 -68.99 -20.99 -23.15
CA HIS A 105 -68.48 -22.33 -23.47
C HIS A 105 -66.95 -22.40 -23.51
N TRP A 106 -66.23 -21.27 -23.31
CA TRP A 106 -64.79 -21.31 -23.23
C TRP A 106 -64.38 -22.12 -21.99
N PRO A 107 -63.47 -23.11 -22.11
CA PRO A 107 -63.13 -23.94 -20.95
C PRO A 107 -62.47 -23.12 -19.84
N ALA A 108 -62.96 -23.27 -18.61
CA ALA A 108 -62.48 -22.50 -17.45
C ALA A 108 -61.03 -22.82 -17.05
N ASP A 109 -60.52 -23.96 -17.48
CA ASP A 109 -59.16 -24.46 -17.26
C ASP A 109 -58.23 -24.16 -18.44
N VAL A 110 -58.65 -23.29 -19.38
CA VAL A 110 -57.82 -22.81 -20.50
C VAL A 110 -57.66 -21.30 -20.41
N ALA A 111 -56.42 -20.83 -20.29
CA ALA A 111 -56.09 -19.41 -20.25
C ALA A 111 -55.15 -19.00 -21.39
N ILE A 112 -55.24 -17.73 -21.81
CA ILE A 112 -54.33 -17.13 -22.79
C ILE A 112 -53.58 -15.98 -22.12
N VAL A 113 -52.25 -16.08 -22.07
CA VAL A 113 -51.34 -15.14 -21.42
C VAL A 113 -50.52 -14.42 -22.48
N GLY A 114 -50.36 -13.11 -22.34
CA GLY A 114 -49.54 -12.30 -23.25
C GLY A 114 -49.01 -11.04 -22.57
N PRO A 115 -48.27 -10.18 -23.31
CA PRO A 115 -47.64 -9.00 -22.71
C PRO A 115 -48.67 -8.09 -22.04
N GLY A 116 -48.53 -7.84 -20.73
CA GLY A 116 -49.46 -7.04 -19.95
C GLY A 116 -50.84 -7.69 -19.70
N ARG A 117 -50.98 -8.99 -20.00
CA ARG A 117 -52.15 -9.83 -19.68
C ARG A 117 -51.68 -11.05 -18.88
N PRO A 118 -51.37 -10.88 -17.59
CA PRO A 118 -50.92 -11.99 -16.75
C PRO A 118 -52.05 -12.99 -16.51
N HIS A 119 -51.69 -14.22 -16.14
CA HIS A 119 -52.66 -15.20 -15.69
C HIS A 119 -53.29 -14.72 -14.35
N PRO A 120 -54.62 -14.82 -14.16
CA PRO A 120 -55.28 -14.31 -12.96
C PRO A 120 -54.90 -15.04 -11.67
N ALA A 121 -54.72 -16.37 -11.72
CA ALA A 121 -54.32 -17.18 -10.57
C ALA A 121 -52.78 -17.39 -10.48
N GLU A 122 -52.16 -17.90 -11.56
CA GLU A 122 -50.72 -18.14 -11.65
C GLU A 122 -49.87 -16.86 -11.85
N THR A 123 -49.91 -15.95 -10.89
CA THR A 123 -49.18 -14.65 -10.94
C THR A 123 -47.65 -14.78 -10.92
N TRP A 124 -47.15 -15.98 -10.59
CA TRP A 124 -45.73 -16.30 -10.62
C TRP A 124 -45.21 -16.60 -12.03
N LEU A 125 -46.08 -16.80 -13.03
CA LEU A 125 -45.62 -17.03 -14.40
C LEU A 125 -44.86 -15.81 -14.94
N PRO A 126 -43.78 -16.01 -15.73
CA PRO A 126 -43.07 -14.92 -16.37
C PRO A 126 -44.00 -14.09 -17.28
N ASP A 127 -43.84 -12.76 -17.25
CA ASP A 127 -44.54 -11.89 -18.20
C ASP A 127 -43.96 -12.12 -19.61
N PRO A 128 -44.77 -12.51 -20.60
CA PRO A 128 -44.27 -12.74 -21.95
C PRO A 128 -43.74 -11.43 -22.57
N GLY A 129 -42.44 -11.38 -22.86
CA GLY A 129 -41.84 -10.27 -23.57
C GLY A 129 -42.32 -10.18 -25.02
N ARG A 130 -42.43 -8.98 -25.58
CA ARG A 130 -42.88 -8.78 -26.98
C ARG A 130 -41.92 -9.37 -28.02
N ASP A 131 -40.65 -9.56 -27.65
CA ASP A 131 -39.61 -10.14 -28.48
C ASP A 131 -38.56 -10.90 -27.66
N LEU A 132 -37.57 -11.49 -28.35
CA LEU A 132 -36.47 -12.24 -27.73
C LEU A 132 -35.61 -11.39 -26.80
N ALA A 133 -35.37 -10.12 -27.14
CA ALA A 133 -34.52 -9.25 -26.33
C ALA A 133 -35.21 -8.83 -25.03
N ALA A 134 -36.53 -8.65 -25.05
CA ALA A 134 -37.34 -8.43 -23.86
C ALA A 134 -37.35 -9.68 -22.96
N MET A 135 -37.53 -10.87 -23.54
CA MET A 135 -37.48 -12.13 -22.79
C MET A 135 -36.10 -12.37 -22.15
N LEU A 136 -35.03 -12.19 -22.91
CA LEU A 136 -33.66 -12.37 -22.41
C LEU A 136 -33.36 -11.42 -21.24
N ARG A 137 -33.70 -10.13 -21.38
CA ARG A 137 -33.53 -9.15 -20.30
C ARG A 137 -34.32 -9.54 -19.05
N SER A 138 -35.59 -9.89 -19.20
CA SER A 138 -36.41 -10.29 -18.04
C SER A 138 -35.87 -11.53 -17.33
N CYS A 139 -35.37 -12.52 -18.09
CA CYS A 139 -34.72 -13.69 -17.51
C CYS A 139 -33.39 -13.33 -16.83
N ALA A 140 -32.60 -12.41 -17.41
CA ALA A 140 -31.35 -11.95 -16.82
C ALA A 140 -31.59 -11.18 -15.51
N ASP A 141 -32.60 -10.29 -15.48
CA ASP A 141 -32.99 -9.57 -14.26
C ASP A 141 -33.39 -10.53 -13.14
N GLN A 142 -34.06 -11.64 -13.47
CA GLN A 142 -34.41 -12.69 -12.50
C GLN A 142 -33.19 -13.52 -12.08
N ALA A 143 -32.33 -13.87 -13.03
CA ALA A 143 -31.10 -14.61 -12.76
C ALA A 143 -30.12 -13.81 -11.88
N GLU A 144 -30.13 -12.48 -11.96
CA GLU A 144 -29.30 -11.61 -11.11
C GLU A 144 -29.70 -11.67 -9.63
N GLN A 145 -30.96 -12.05 -9.32
CA GLN A 145 -31.42 -12.23 -7.95
C GLN A 145 -31.00 -13.57 -7.34
N ILE A 146 -30.43 -14.48 -8.13
CA ILE A 146 -30.03 -15.80 -7.64
C ILE A 146 -28.82 -15.64 -6.70
N PRO A 147 -28.96 -16.00 -5.40
CA PRO A 147 -27.85 -15.86 -4.47
C PRO A 147 -26.75 -16.85 -4.84
N PHE A 148 -25.51 -16.37 -4.85
CA PHE A 148 -24.31 -17.21 -5.00
C PHE A 148 -24.12 -17.93 -6.35
N GLY A 149 -24.66 -17.39 -7.45
CA GLY A 149 -24.33 -17.88 -8.79
C GLY A 149 -22.85 -17.67 -9.15
N SER A 150 -22.21 -18.66 -9.77
CA SER A 150 -20.85 -18.58 -10.32
C SER A 150 -20.77 -17.87 -11.68
N LEU A 151 -21.89 -17.75 -12.37
CA LEU A 151 -22.00 -17.22 -13.74
C LEU A 151 -22.63 -15.83 -13.74
N SER A 152 -22.28 -14.99 -14.73
CA SER A 152 -23.05 -13.77 -14.98
C SER A 152 -24.51 -14.14 -15.32
N ALA A 153 -25.45 -13.27 -14.95
CA ALA A 153 -26.88 -13.53 -15.12
C ALA A 153 -27.24 -13.95 -16.56
N GLU A 154 -26.74 -13.22 -17.56
CA GLU A 154 -26.98 -13.54 -18.97
C GLU A 154 -26.35 -14.89 -19.38
N THR A 155 -25.14 -15.20 -18.90
CA THR A 155 -24.48 -16.49 -19.16
C THR A 155 -25.28 -17.64 -18.56
N LEU A 156 -25.81 -17.47 -17.35
CA LEU A 156 -26.68 -18.45 -16.71
C LEU A 156 -27.94 -18.67 -17.54
N VAL A 157 -28.61 -17.61 -18.00
CA VAL A 157 -29.81 -17.71 -18.84
C VAL A 157 -29.54 -18.49 -20.12
N TRP A 158 -28.46 -18.16 -20.85
CA TRP A 158 -28.10 -18.89 -22.07
C TRP A 158 -27.79 -20.36 -21.82
N LYS A 159 -27.09 -20.65 -20.72
CA LYS A 159 -26.80 -22.02 -20.31
C LYS A 159 -28.07 -22.79 -19.96
N LEU A 160 -28.99 -22.19 -19.22
CA LEU A 160 -30.28 -22.79 -18.89
C LEU A 160 -31.12 -23.01 -20.15
N ALA A 161 -31.13 -22.07 -21.09
CA ALA A 161 -31.82 -22.23 -22.38
C ALA A 161 -31.24 -23.40 -23.20
N ALA A 162 -29.91 -23.57 -23.21
CA ALA A 162 -29.27 -24.72 -23.82
C ALA A 162 -29.60 -26.04 -23.11
N ARG A 163 -29.72 -26.02 -21.77
CA ARG A 163 -30.15 -27.19 -20.99
C ARG A 163 -31.60 -27.57 -21.27
N VAL A 164 -32.50 -26.60 -21.37
CA VAL A 164 -33.90 -26.79 -21.77
C VAL A 164 -33.94 -27.43 -23.16
N GLN A 165 -33.26 -26.83 -24.14
CA GLN A 165 -33.19 -27.40 -25.50
C GLN A 165 -32.63 -28.83 -25.50
N TYR A 166 -31.62 -29.11 -24.69
CA TYR A 166 -31.07 -30.46 -24.57
C TYR A 166 -32.09 -31.43 -23.96
N ALA A 167 -32.86 -31.00 -22.96
CA ALA A 167 -33.92 -31.80 -22.36
C ALA A 167 -35.02 -32.16 -23.38
N CYS A 168 -35.34 -31.27 -24.32
CA CYS A 168 -36.28 -31.56 -25.42
C CYS A 168 -35.84 -32.78 -26.26
N THR A 169 -34.55 -33.11 -26.32
CA THR A 169 -34.07 -34.30 -27.05
C THR A 169 -34.48 -35.62 -26.37
N GLY A 170 -34.80 -35.59 -25.08
CA GLY A 170 -35.18 -36.74 -24.27
C GLY A 170 -34.04 -37.72 -23.93
N VAL A 171 -32.78 -37.42 -24.28
CA VAL A 171 -31.65 -38.36 -24.12
C VAL A 171 -31.22 -38.53 -22.66
N HIS A 172 -31.39 -37.52 -21.80
CA HIS A 172 -30.96 -37.56 -20.39
C HIS A 172 -32.06 -37.16 -19.39
N GLY A 173 -33.32 -37.41 -19.75
CA GLY A 173 -34.48 -36.96 -19.00
C GLY A 173 -35.01 -35.60 -19.48
N GLN A 174 -36.30 -35.40 -19.25
CA GLN A 174 -37.08 -34.26 -19.77
C GLN A 174 -37.49 -33.28 -18.68
N GLY A 175 -37.08 -33.51 -17.42
CA GLY A 175 -37.54 -32.75 -16.26
C GLY A 175 -36.41 -32.08 -15.48
N PHE A 176 -36.71 -30.92 -14.93
CA PHE A 176 -35.90 -30.18 -13.97
C PHE A 176 -36.66 -30.15 -12.65
N THR A 177 -36.12 -30.75 -11.60
CA THR A 177 -36.76 -30.73 -10.28
C THR A 177 -36.35 -29.49 -9.50
N ALA A 178 -37.21 -29.01 -8.60
CA ALA A 178 -36.88 -27.88 -7.73
C ALA A 178 -35.67 -28.14 -6.82
N ALA A 179 -35.38 -29.40 -6.52
CA ALA A 179 -34.22 -29.83 -5.74
C ALA A 179 -32.90 -29.65 -6.50
N ASP A 180 -32.92 -29.82 -7.83
CA ASP A 180 -31.72 -29.75 -8.69
C ASP A 180 -31.35 -28.31 -9.10
N LEU A 181 -32.25 -27.35 -8.89
CA LEU A 181 -32.07 -25.95 -9.30
C LEU A 181 -30.76 -25.31 -8.79
N PRO A 182 -30.35 -25.48 -7.51
CA PRO A 182 -29.07 -24.95 -7.05
C PRO A 182 -27.88 -25.46 -7.88
N GLN A 183 -27.87 -26.74 -8.26
CA GLN A 183 -26.81 -27.29 -9.10
C GLN A 183 -26.89 -26.76 -10.54
N LEU A 184 -28.09 -26.63 -11.10
CA LEU A 184 -28.30 -26.07 -12.45
C LEU A 184 -27.86 -24.61 -12.55
N TYR A 185 -28.14 -23.85 -11.51
CA TYR A 185 -27.72 -22.46 -11.34
C TYR A 185 -26.23 -22.32 -11.02
N GLU A 186 -25.53 -23.43 -10.78
CA GLU A 186 -24.18 -23.45 -10.22
C GLU A 186 -24.07 -22.61 -8.94
N GLN A 187 -25.14 -22.61 -8.15
CA GLN A 187 -25.14 -22.11 -6.79
C GLN A 187 -24.45 -23.14 -5.92
N PHE A 188 -23.12 -23.21 -5.87
CA PHE A 188 -22.47 -23.78 -4.69
C PHE A 188 -21.00 -23.39 -4.50
N VAL A 189 -20.62 -23.59 -3.24
CA VAL A 189 -19.61 -22.97 -2.40
C VAL A 189 -18.33 -23.80 -2.35
N GLU A 190 -17.21 -23.20 -2.73
CA GLU A 190 -15.91 -23.17 -2.00
C GLU A 190 -14.83 -22.55 -2.93
N GLU A 191 -15.07 -21.34 -3.43
CA GLU A 191 -13.94 -20.43 -3.66
C GLU A 191 -13.76 -19.72 -2.33
N LEU A 192 -12.91 -20.29 -1.47
CA LEU A 192 -12.48 -19.68 -0.23
C LEU A 192 -11.08 -19.13 -0.45
N GLN A 193 -10.98 -17.82 -0.62
CA GLN A 193 -9.71 -17.13 -0.72
C GLN A 193 -8.89 -17.39 0.54
N ALA A 194 -7.76 -18.06 0.40
CA ALA A 194 -6.82 -18.24 1.50
C ALA A 194 -5.82 -17.08 1.51
N PHE A 195 -5.32 -16.76 2.70
CA PHE A 195 -4.10 -15.96 2.77
C PHE A 195 -3.01 -16.62 1.91
N PRO A 196 -2.17 -15.82 1.24
CA PRO A 196 -1.01 -16.38 0.55
C PRO A 196 -0.11 -17.10 1.56
N ARG A 197 0.55 -18.15 1.09
CA ARG A 197 1.44 -18.96 1.93
C ARG A 197 2.53 -18.07 2.53
N LEU A 198 2.64 -18.11 3.86
CA LEU A 198 3.69 -17.41 4.58
C LEU A 198 5.08 -17.93 4.16
N PRO A 199 6.09 -17.05 4.12
CA PRO A 199 7.48 -17.49 3.96
C PRO A 199 7.86 -18.41 5.12
N ALA A 200 8.81 -19.32 4.87
CA ALA A 200 9.26 -20.29 5.87
C ALA A 200 9.76 -19.63 7.17
N VAL A 201 10.32 -18.43 7.07
CA VAL A 201 10.71 -17.60 8.20
C VAL A 201 10.02 -16.24 8.05
N TYR A 202 9.02 -15.97 8.89
CA TYR A 202 8.48 -14.63 9.07
C TYR A 202 9.44 -13.80 9.92
N ARG A 203 9.74 -12.57 9.49
CA ARG A 203 10.58 -11.64 10.24
C ARG A 203 9.76 -10.39 10.60
N PRO A 204 9.43 -10.19 11.89
CA PRO A 204 8.67 -9.02 12.31
C PRO A 204 9.50 -7.74 12.14
N ARG A 205 8.83 -6.63 11.85
CA ARG A 205 9.38 -5.27 11.88
C ARG A 205 9.14 -4.64 13.26
N ASP A 206 9.87 -3.56 13.50
CA ASP A 206 9.67 -2.76 14.69
C ASP A 206 8.31 -2.06 14.64
N GLY A 207 7.55 -2.13 15.73
CA GLY A 207 6.24 -1.49 15.83
C GLY A 207 5.17 -2.08 14.91
N GLU A 208 5.29 -3.34 14.46
CA GLU A 208 4.24 -3.98 13.68
C GLU A 208 2.89 -3.91 14.41
N PRO A 209 1.84 -3.37 13.76
CA PRO A 209 0.53 -3.27 14.39
C PRO A 209 -0.07 -4.66 14.62
N GLU A 210 -0.86 -4.80 15.68
CA GLU A 210 -1.74 -5.96 15.85
C GLU A 210 -2.74 -6.04 14.69
N LEU A 211 -3.29 -7.21 14.35
CA LEU A 211 -4.29 -7.30 13.28
C LEU A 211 -5.60 -6.62 13.67
N ALA A 212 -6.03 -6.77 14.92
CA ALA A 212 -7.32 -6.32 15.40
C ALA A 212 -7.17 -5.63 16.76
N ASN A 213 -7.44 -4.34 16.81
CA ASN A 213 -7.47 -3.52 18.03
C ASN A 213 -8.94 -3.15 18.36
N ASP A 214 -9.16 -2.12 19.17
CA ASP A 214 -10.51 -1.62 19.52
C ASP A 214 -11.18 -0.83 18.38
N GLU A 215 -10.48 -0.52 17.30
CA GLU A 215 -11.03 0.15 16.12
C GLU A 215 -11.77 -0.86 15.24
N SER A 216 -12.99 -0.51 14.82
CA SER A 216 -13.81 -1.36 13.95
C SER A 216 -13.33 -1.39 12.50
N VAL A 217 -12.65 -0.34 12.04
CA VAL A 217 -12.16 -0.21 10.67
C VAL A 217 -10.76 0.36 10.70
N ARG A 218 -9.86 -0.24 9.92
CA ARG A 218 -8.46 0.18 9.83
C ARG A 218 -8.01 0.18 8.38
N LEU A 219 -7.09 1.08 8.06
CA LEU A 219 -6.52 1.21 6.73
C LEU A 219 -5.00 1.11 6.82
N VAL A 220 -4.45 0.00 6.37
CA VAL A 220 -3.00 -0.24 6.33
C VAL A 220 -2.51 -0.05 4.90
N VAL A 221 -1.67 0.96 4.71
CA VAL A 221 -1.12 1.35 3.42
C VAL A 221 0.37 1.09 3.36
N GLY A 222 0.87 0.85 2.16
CA GLY A 222 2.29 0.64 1.93
C GLY A 222 2.51 0.24 0.50
N PHE A 223 3.72 0.45 -0.01
CA PHE A 223 4.07 0.11 -1.38
C PHE A 223 3.85 -1.38 -1.70
N SER A 224 3.77 -1.69 -2.98
CA SER A 224 3.89 -3.08 -3.41
C SER A 224 5.23 -3.64 -2.93
N GLY A 225 5.23 -4.86 -2.40
CA GLY A 225 6.41 -5.45 -1.79
C GLY A 225 6.72 -4.99 -0.36
N ALA A 226 5.96 -4.06 0.21
CA ALA A 226 6.05 -3.71 1.63
C ALA A 226 5.54 -4.82 2.55
N GLY A 227 5.14 -5.99 2.05
CA GLY A 227 4.75 -7.16 2.86
C GLY A 227 3.45 -7.01 3.67
N LYS A 228 2.50 -6.18 3.23
CA LYS A 228 1.17 -6.00 3.87
C LYS A 228 0.42 -7.31 4.01
N THR A 229 0.25 -8.04 2.91
CA THR A 229 -0.48 -9.31 2.90
C THR A 229 0.24 -10.38 3.71
N THR A 230 1.58 -10.41 3.69
CA THR A 230 2.38 -11.32 4.53
C THR A 230 2.24 -11.00 6.02
N TRP A 231 2.26 -9.72 6.39
CA TRP A 231 1.96 -9.27 7.76
C TRP A 231 0.56 -9.71 8.17
N ALA A 232 -0.46 -9.42 7.35
CA ALA A 232 -1.84 -9.77 7.66
C ALA A 232 -2.03 -11.29 7.84
N ALA A 233 -1.39 -12.11 6.99
CA ALA A 233 -1.42 -13.56 7.09
C ALA A 233 -0.75 -14.07 8.39
N ASN A 234 0.37 -13.48 8.80
CA ASN A 234 1.04 -13.84 10.06
C ASN A 234 0.21 -13.39 11.27
N ALA A 235 -0.26 -12.15 11.24
CA ALA A 235 -1.04 -11.56 12.33
C ALA A 235 -2.42 -12.23 12.47
N ALA A 236 -2.99 -12.79 11.40
CA ALA A 236 -4.21 -13.58 11.45
C ALA A 236 -4.08 -14.83 12.33
N GLY A 237 -2.89 -15.45 12.37
CA GLY A 237 -2.60 -16.58 13.27
C GLY A 237 -2.61 -16.20 14.76
N HIS A 238 -2.57 -14.91 15.08
CA HIS A 238 -2.58 -14.37 16.44
C HIS A 238 -3.86 -13.61 16.77
N CYS A 239 -4.81 -13.54 15.84
CA CYS A 239 -6.08 -12.84 16.04
C CYS A 239 -7.03 -13.68 16.91
N PRO A 240 -7.66 -13.10 17.95
CA PRO A 240 -8.60 -13.83 18.79
C PRO A 240 -9.93 -14.12 18.07
N GLN A 241 -10.29 -13.35 17.04
CA GLN A 241 -11.47 -13.60 16.21
C GLN A 241 -11.15 -14.48 15.01
N PRO A 242 -12.11 -15.28 14.51
CA PRO A 242 -12.04 -15.90 13.20
C PRO A 242 -11.76 -14.84 12.12
N VAL A 243 -10.72 -15.07 11.31
CA VAL A 243 -10.28 -14.15 10.25
C VAL A 243 -10.71 -14.67 8.89
N THR A 244 -11.35 -13.81 8.10
CA THR A 244 -11.63 -14.02 6.67
C THR A 244 -10.68 -13.15 5.85
N TYR A 245 -9.97 -13.76 4.90
CA TYR A 245 -9.19 -13.04 3.90
C TYR A 245 -10.02 -12.85 2.63
N PHE A 246 -9.94 -11.67 2.04
CA PHE A 246 -10.60 -11.33 0.79
C PHE A 246 -9.78 -10.34 -0.03
N ASP A 247 -9.21 -10.79 -1.13
CA ASP A 247 -8.59 -9.95 -2.16
C ASP A 247 -9.65 -9.51 -3.17
N VAL A 248 -9.70 -8.19 -3.42
CA VAL A 248 -10.57 -7.58 -4.43
C VAL A 248 -9.94 -7.58 -5.82
N ALA A 249 -8.67 -7.98 -5.93
CA ALA A 249 -7.98 -8.01 -7.21
C ALA A 249 -8.74 -8.87 -8.23
N PHE A 250 -8.83 -8.36 -9.46
CA PHE A 250 -9.52 -9.01 -10.60
C PHE A 250 -11.04 -9.14 -10.48
N LEU A 251 -11.68 -8.58 -9.45
CA LEU A 251 -13.14 -8.51 -9.34
C LEU A 251 -13.68 -7.14 -9.82
N PRO A 252 -14.75 -7.10 -10.63
CA PRO A 252 -15.50 -5.88 -10.86
C PRO A 252 -16.08 -5.36 -9.54
N ALA A 253 -16.03 -4.04 -9.31
CA ALA A 253 -16.48 -3.43 -8.05
C ALA A 253 -17.92 -3.83 -7.66
N ALA A 254 -18.83 -3.92 -8.63
CA ALA A 254 -20.21 -4.33 -8.40
C ALA A 254 -20.37 -5.77 -7.86
N SER A 255 -19.42 -6.66 -8.16
CA SER A 255 -19.45 -8.06 -7.72
C SER A 255 -18.83 -8.29 -6.35
N VAL A 256 -18.06 -7.33 -5.84
CA VAL A 256 -17.31 -7.46 -4.57
C VAL A 256 -18.22 -7.73 -3.37
N PRO A 257 -19.34 -7.01 -3.14
CA PRO A 257 -20.20 -7.29 -1.98
C PRO A 257 -20.77 -8.72 -1.97
N GLY A 258 -21.24 -9.21 -3.12
CA GLY A 258 -21.77 -10.57 -3.24
C GLY A 258 -20.70 -11.65 -3.08
N ALA A 259 -19.49 -11.41 -3.59
CA ALA A 259 -18.34 -12.30 -3.39
C ALA A 259 -17.88 -12.34 -1.94
N LEU A 260 -17.82 -11.20 -1.25
CA LEU A 260 -17.49 -11.16 0.19
C LEU A 260 -18.59 -11.82 1.03
N ALA A 261 -19.86 -11.65 0.67
CA ALA A 261 -20.99 -12.31 1.34
C ALA A 261 -20.87 -13.84 1.24
N ARG A 262 -20.48 -14.35 0.06
CA ARG A 262 -20.19 -15.78 -0.14
C ARG A 262 -19.11 -16.27 0.81
N GLU A 263 -17.97 -15.59 0.86
CA GLU A 263 -16.83 -15.95 1.71
C GLU A 263 -17.21 -16.02 3.19
N LEU A 264 -17.94 -15.02 3.68
CA LEU A 264 -18.38 -14.97 5.07
C LEU A 264 -19.41 -16.07 5.37
N ALA A 265 -20.40 -16.28 4.50
CA ALA A 265 -21.40 -17.32 4.68
C ALA A 265 -20.79 -18.72 4.64
N ALA A 266 -19.88 -18.96 3.69
CA ALA A 266 -19.20 -20.23 3.50
C ALA A 266 -18.31 -20.62 4.69
N ARG A 267 -17.61 -19.66 5.29
CA ARG A 267 -16.73 -19.90 6.44
C ARG A 267 -17.48 -20.06 7.74
N HIS A 268 -18.48 -19.22 7.97
CA HIS A 268 -19.03 -19.02 9.31
C HIS A 268 -20.47 -19.49 9.47
N LEU A 269 -21.21 -19.69 8.38
CA LEU A 269 -22.65 -19.99 8.40
C LEU A 269 -23.02 -21.33 7.72
N ARG A 270 -22.07 -22.29 7.58
CA ARG A 270 -22.21 -23.55 6.81
C ARG A 270 -23.54 -24.33 6.95
N THR A 271 -24.25 -24.19 8.07
CA THR A 271 -25.54 -24.87 8.34
C THR A 271 -26.78 -23.99 8.18
N ARG A 272 -26.62 -22.69 7.89
CA ARG A 272 -27.68 -21.66 7.85
C ARG A 272 -27.78 -20.92 6.50
N THR A 273 -27.07 -21.37 5.46
CA THR A 273 -27.07 -20.72 4.14
C THR A 273 -28.41 -20.82 3.40
N GLY A 274 -29.27 -21.78 3.78
CA GLY A 274 -30.60 -21.97 3.18
C GLY A 274 -31.60 -20.82 3.43
N SER A 275 -31.27 -19.83 4.26
CA SER A 275 -32.14 -18.71 4.61
C SER A 275 -31.73 -17.36 3.98
N LEU A 276 -30.81 -17.35 3.02
CA LEU A 276 -30.34 -16.10 2.43
C LEU A 276 -31.31 -15.58 1.37
N PRO A 277 -31.61 -14.26 1.37
CA PRO A 277 -32.56 -13.68 0.43
C PRO A 277 -32.01 -13.71 -1.01
N ALA A 278 -32.92 -13.90 -1.98
CA ALA A 278 -32.65 -13.64 -3.38
C ALA A 278 -32.66 -12.12 -3.60
N ALA A 279 -31.49 -11.50 -3.58
CA ALA A 279 -31.30 -10.05 -3.50
C ALA A 279 -29.98 -9.62 -4.15
N ALA A 280 -29.80 -8.31 -4.34
CA ALA A 280 -28.56 -7.73 -4.85
C ALA A 280 -27.38 -7.97 -3.88
N GLY A 281 -26.15 -8.01 -4.41
CA GLY A 281 -24.97 -8.46 -3.67
C GLY A 281 -24.71 -7.76 -2.32
N ILE A 282 -25.00 -6.46 -2.21
CA ILE A 282 -24.84 -5.71 -0.95
C ILE A 282 -25.91 -6.05 0.10
N GLU A 283 -27.13 -6.37 -0.35
CA GLU A 283 -28.23 -6.79 0.53
C GLU A 283 -27.98 -8.19 1.06
N VAL A 284 -27.42 -9.08 0.22
CA VAL A 284 -26.95 -10.40 0.64
C VAL A 284 -25.85 -10.26 1.70
N LEU A 285 -24.90 -9.33 1.53
CA LEU A 285 -23.85 -9.08 2.53
C LEU A 285 -24.43 -8.63 3.89
N ARG A 286 -25.42 -7.73 3.88
CA ARG A 286 -26.13 -7.29 5.10
C ARG A 286 -26.93 -8.42 5.75
N ALA A 287 -27.55 -9.29 4.95
CA ALA A 287 -28.26 -10.47 5.45
C ALA A 287 -27.28 -11.45 6.11
N VAL A 288 -26.14 -11.73 5.47
CA VAL A 288 -25.05 -12.53 6.04
C VAL A 288 -24.56 -11.92 7.35
N HIS A 289 -24.37 -10.59 7.42
CA HIS A 289 -24.00 -9.91 8.64
C HIS A 289 -25.02 -10.12 9.77
N THR A 290 -26.31 -9.99 9.46
CA THR A 290 -27.39 -10.19 10.43
C THR A 290 -27.37 -11.61 10.99
N LEU A 291 -27.13 -12.61 10.13
CA LEU A 291 -26.99 -14.00 10.56
C LEU A 291 -25.74 -14.24 11.42
N LEU A 292 -24.62 -13.57 11.13
CA LEU A 292 -23.43 -13.62 11.97
C LEU A 292 -23.69 -13.05 13.37
N VAL A 293 -24.41 -11.92 13.46
CA VAL A 293 -24.81 -11.31 14.75
C VAL A 293 -25.76 -12.22 15.53
N GLN A 294 -26.76 -12.80 14.86
CA GLN A 294 -27.69 -13.76 15.50
C GLN A 294 -26.98 -15.03 15.97
N ALA A 295 -25.89 -15.42 15.30
CA ALA A 295 -25.03 -16.52 15.69
C ALA A 295 -23.96 -16.13 16.72
N GLU A 296 -23.98 -14.88 17.23
CA GLU A 296 -22.98 -14.32 18.15
C GLU A 296 -21.53 -14.51 17.67
N THR A 297 -21.34 -14.50 16.35
CA THR A 297 -20.04 -14.75 15.72
C THR A 297 -19.38 -13.43 15.34
N ALA A 298 -18.46 -12.96 16.18
CA ALA A 298 -17.61 -11.81 15.86
C ALA A 298 -16.50 -12.23 14.89
N VAL A 299 -16.39 -11.54 13.75
CA VAL A 299 -15.40 -11.87 12.70
C VAL A 299 -14.48 -10.69 12.42
N ALA A 300 -13.24 -11.00 12.06
CA ALA A 300 -12.31 -10.05 11.45
C ALA A 300 -12.22 -10.32 9.94
N VAL A 301 -12.23 -9.28 9.12
CA VAL A 301 -12.19 -9.38 7.66
C VAL A 301 -11.03 -8.53 7.14
N VAL A 302 -10.07 -9.19 6.52
CA VAL A 302 -8.97 -8.53 5.81
C VAL A 302 -9.38 -8.36 4.35
N ILE A 303 -9.51 -7.12 3.90
CA ILE A 303 -9.83 -6.77 2.51
C ILE A 303 -8.55 -6.26 1.85
N ASP A 304 -7.94 -7.08 1.01
CA ASP A 304 -6.70 -6.74 0.30
C ASP A 304 -6.98 -5.95 -0.99
N ASN A 305 -5.99 -5.19 -1.44
CA ASN A 305 -6.05 -4.36 -2.64
C ASN A 305 -7.21 -3.35 -2.71
N VAL A 306 -7.66 -2.81 -1.57
CA VAL A 306 -8.81 -1.89 -1.45
C VAL A 306 -8.69 -0.63 -2.32
N HIS A 307 -7.45 -0.25 -2.69
CA HIS A 307 -7.14 0.87 -3.57
C HIS A 307 -7.68 0.70 -5.01
N LEU A 308 -8.18 -0.49 -5.37
CA LEU A 308 -8.86 -0.75 -6.63
C LEU A 308 -10.37 -0.40 -6.58
N LEU A 309 -10.93 -0.15 -5.40
CA LEU A 309 -12.33 0.21 -5.21
C LEU A 309 -12.51 1.73 -5.12
N GLY A 310 -13.69 2.21 -5.52
CA GLY A 310 -14.09 3.60 -5.29
C GLY A 310 -14.38 3.86 -3.81
N ILE A 311 -14.32 5.13 -3.39
CA ILE A 311 -14.59 5.53 -2.00
C ILE A 311 -15.98 5.07 -1.55
N GLU A 312 -17.00 5.25 -2.41
CA GLU A 312 -18.37 4.86 -2.09
C GLU A 312 -18.53 3.33 -1.99
N ASP A 313 -17.82 2.55 -2.81
CA ASP A 313 -17.84 1.09 -2.72
C ASP A 313 -17.30 0.61 -1.37
N VAL A 314 -16.17 1.18 -0.93
CA VAL A 314 -15.58 0.86 0.38
C VAL A 314 -16.51 1.26 1.52
N ARG A 315 -17.14 2.44 1.44
CA ARG A 315 -18.12 2.89 2.44
C ARG A 315 -19.33 1.96 2.52
N LEU A 316 -19.82 1.48 1.37
CA LEU A 316 -20.92 0.51 1.31
C LEU A 316 -20.53 -0.82 1.99
N LEU A 317 -19.32 -1.32 1.73
CA LEU A 317 -18.81 -2.54 2.37
C LEU A 317 -18.68 -2.38 3.90
N VAL A 318 -18.10 -1.27 4.35
CA VAL A 318 -17.96 -0.95 5.77
C VAL A 318 -19.33 -0.85 6.44
N GLY A 319 -20.27 -0.13 5.82
CA GLY A 319 -21.62 0.04 6.34
C GLY A 319 -22.46 -1.25 6.34
N ALA A 320 -22.12 -2.25 5.53
CA ALA A 320 -22.80 -3.53 5.50
C ALA A 320 -22.36 -4.49 6.62
N LEU A 321 -21.23 -4.22 7.27
CA LEU A 321 -20.62 -5.08 8.29
C LEU A 321 -20.31 -4.33 9.61
N PRO A 322 -21.29 -3.65 10.24
CA PRO A 322 -21.05 -2.72 11.35
C PRO A 322 -20.41 -3.32 12.62
N THR A 323 -20.58 -4.61 12.88
CA THR A 323 -19.96 -5.29 14.04
C THR A 323 -18.72 -6.11 13.68
N ALA A 324 -18.37 -6.22 12.39
CA ALA A 324 -17.14 -6.88 11.98
C ALA A 324 -15.94 -5.95 12.16
N ARG A 325 -14.76 -6.53 12.43
CA ARG A 325 -13.50 -5.79 12.41
C ARG A 325 -12.94 -5.81 10.99
N LEU A 326 -12.84 -4.66 10.34
CA LEU A 326 -12.41 -4.54 8.95
C LEU A 326 -10.97 -4.01 8.87
N ILE A 327 -10.10 -4.78 8.23
CA ILE A 327 -8.71 -4.41 7.99
C ILE A 327 -8.54 -4.22 6.49
N LEU A 328 -8.45 -2.98 6.05
CA LEU A 328 -8.32 -2.61 4.64
C LEU A 328 -6.83 -2.49 4.27
N LEU A 329 -6.35 -3.27 3.31
CA LEU A 329 -4.97 -3.19 2.82
C LEU A 329 -4.93 -2.49 1.45
N GLY A 330 -4.03 -1.52 1.28
CA GLY A 330 -3.97 -0.74 0.04
C GLY A 330 -2.59 -0.18 -0.32
N HIS A 331 -2.50 0.35 -1.54
CA HIS A 331 -1.36 1.15 -1.99
C HIS A 331 -1.63 2.64 -1.77
N PRO A 332 -0.61 3.43 -1.36
CA PRO A 332 -0.75 4.87 -1.19
C PRO A 332 -1.39 5.54 -2.41
N ARG A 333 -2.48 6.29 -2.20
CA ARG A 333 -3.22 6.99 -3.26
C ARG A 333 -3.78 8.32 -2.74
N PRO A 334 -3.85 9.38 -3.57
CA PRO A 334 -4.39 10.67 -3.14
C PRO A 334 -5.81 10.58 -2.56
N GLU A 335 -6.62 9.67 -3.11
CA GLU A 335 -8.00 9.43 -2.71
C GLU A 335 -8.13 8.84 -1.30
N GLN A 336 -7.04 8.33 -0.71
CA GLN A 336 -7.05 7.76 0.63
C GLN A 336 -7.29 8.78 1.73
N ILE A 337 -6.86 10.03 1.55
CA ILE A 337 -7.11 11.08 2.53
C ILE A 337 -8.63 11.30 2.67
N LEU A 338 -9.33 11.31 1.53
CA LEU A 338 -10.78 11.42 1.49
C LEU A 338 -11.45 10.17 2.08
N LEU A 339 -10.98 8.97 1.70
CA LEU A 339 -11.49 7.71 2.24
C LEU A 339 -11.35 7.65 3.77
N ALA A 340 -10.16 7.94 4.29
CA ALA A 340 -9.86 7.93 5.72
C ALA A 340 -10.74 8.95 6.47
N ALA A 341 -10.89 10.17 5.93
CA ALA A 341 -11.79 11.18 6.50
C ALA A 341 -13.26 10.74 6.50
N HIS A 342 -13.73 10.11 5.41
CA HIS A 342 -15.11 9.59 5.32
C HIS A 342 -15.39 8.45 6.28
N LEU A 343 -14.38 7.62 6.58
CA LEU A 343 -14.48 6.51 7.51
C LEU A 343 -14.17 6.93 8.96
N GLY A 344 -13.66 8.15 9.19
CA GLY A 344 -13.25 8.63 10.51
C GLY A 344 -12.01 7.92 11.06
N ILE A 345 -11.13 7.43 10.19
CA ILE A 345 -9.93 6.65 10.53
C ILE A 345 -8.66 7.38 10.10
N SER A 346 -7.50 6.90 10.57
CA SER A 346 -6.19 7.30 10.06
C SER A 346 -5.56 6.16 9.28
N ALA A 347 -4.80 6.48 8.22
CA ALA A 347 -4.03 5.48 7.49
C ALA A 347 -2.77 5.12 8.28
N GLU A 348 -2.55 3.82 8.49
CA GLU A 348 -1.37 3.24 9.11
C GLU A 348 -0.38 2.79 8.03
N SER A 349 0.92 2.92 8.28
CA SER A 349 1.96 2.42 7.37
C SER A 349 2.76 1.31 8.03
N LEU A 350 3.20 0.32 7.24
CA LEU A 350 4.15 -0.68 7.70
C LEU A 350 5.57 -0.23 7.36
N ASP A 351 6.40 -0.08 8.39
CA ASP A 351 7.81 0.28 8.21
C ASP A 351 8.62 -0.85 7.58
N GLY A 352 9.82 -0.51 7.11
CA GLY A 352 10.79 -1.48 6.61
C GLY A 352 11.54 -2.20 7.73
N TRP A 353 12.29 -3.22 7.36
CA TRP A 353 13.22 -3.92 8.25
C TRP A 353 14.45 -3.07 8.57
N GLY A 354 14.92 -3.16 9.82
CA GLY A 354 16.18 -2.58 10.28
C GLY A 354 17.42 -3.35 9.80
N THR A 355 18.60 -2.82 10.13
CA THR A 355 19.91 -3.34 9.68
C THR A 355 20.16 -4.79 10.10
N ASP A 356 19.74 -5.18 11.31
CA ASP A 356 19.99 -6.51 11.85
C ASP A 356 19.20 -7.57 11.10
N THR A 357 17.94 -7.27 10.82
CA THR A 357 17.05 -8.11 10.01
C THR A 357 17.56 -8.22 8.58
N ILE A 358 18.02 -7.12 7.97
CA ILE A 358 18.64 -7.12 6.64
C ILE A 358 19.88 -8.03 6.61
N ALA A 359 20.79 -7.87 7.58
CA ALA A 359 21.99 -8.70 7.67
C ALA A 359 21.64 -10.19 7.83
N ALA A 360 20.62 -10.52 8.63
CA ALA A 360 20.14 -11.90 8.78
C ALA A 360 19.52 -12.49 7.51
N VAL A 361 18.85 -11.67 6.70
CA VAL A 361 18.29 -12.10 5.39
C VAL A 361 19.42 -12.42 4.41
N PHE A 362 20.39 -11.53 4.28
CA PHE A 362 21.56 -11.76 3.42
C PHE A 362 22.37 -12.98 3.88
N GLY A 363 22.56 -13.14 5.19
CA GLY A 363 23.23 -14.31 5.76
C GLY A 363 22.53 -15.62 5.43
N GLY A 364 21.19 -15.63 5.38
CA GLY A 364 20.39 -16.78 4.94
C GLY A 364 20.60 -17.17 3.47
N GLU A 365 20.96 -16.20 2.62
CA GLU A 365 21.33 -16.40 1.21
C GLU A 365 22.85 -16.62 1.03
N GLY A 366 23.62 -16.78 2.11
CA GLY A 366 25.06 -17.03 2.07
C GLY A 366 25.92 -15.77 1.87
N SER A 367 25.35 -14.57 2.02
CA SER A 367 26.05 -13.29 1.91
C SER A 367 26.22 -12.65 3.29
N THR A 368 27.45 -12.51 3.79
CA THR A 368 27.68 -11.87 5.10
C THR A 368 27.84 -10.37 4.92
N LEU A 369 26.98 -9.58 5.56
CA LEU A 369 27.08 -8.12 5.55
C LEU A 369 27.73 -7.60 6.84
N ASP A 370 28.63 -6.63 6.69
CA ASP A 370 29.00 -5.78 7.81
C ASP A 370 27.90 -4.72 8.06
N TYR A 371 27.94 -4.06 9.23
CA TYR A 371 26.95 -3.05 9.60
C TYR A 371 26.84 -1.94 8.54
N ARG A 372 27.97 -1.54 7.96
CA ARG A 372 28.04 -0.48 6.95
C ARG A 372 27.32 -0.87 5.66
N THR A 373 27.53 -2.09 5.18
CA THR A 373 26.86 -2.59 3.98
C THR A 373 25.38 -2.82 4.25
N ALA A 374 25.00 -3.30 5.43
CA ALA A 374 23.60 -3.42 5.83
C ALA A 374 22.88 -2.06 5.85
N GLN A 375 23.55 -0.99 6.32
CA GLN A 375 23.01 0.38 6.22
C GLN A 375 22.84 0.84 4.77
N ARG A 376 23.78 0.51 3.87
CA ARG A 376 23.66 0.84 2.45
C ARG A 376 22.47 0.12 1.81
N VAL A 377 22.29 -1.17 2.10
CA VAL A 377 21.11 -1.93 1.64
C VAL A 377 19.82 -1.34 2.20
N LEU A 378 19.80 -0.94 3.48
CA LEU A 378 18.66 -0.26 4.09
C LEU A 378 18.31 1.03 3.32
N SER A 379 19.29 1.89 3.03
CA SER A 379 19.07 3.12 2.27
C SER A 379 18.63 2.87 0.83
N LEU A 380 19.09 1.79 0.18
CA LEU A 380 18.69 1.45 -1.19
C LEU A 380 17.25 0.91 -1.26
N THR A 381 16.86 0.10 -0.29
CA THR A 381 15.60 -0.67 -0.31
C THR A 381 14.51 -0.10 0.59
N ALA A 382 14.83 0.92 1.40
CA ALA A 382 14.08 1.36 2.57
C ALA A 382 13.73 0.22 3.55
N GLY A 383 14.47 -0.90 3.51
CA GLY A 383 14.19 -2.09 4.31
C GLY A 383 12.91 -2.84 3.89
N LEU A 384 12.30 -2.50 2.76
CA LEU A 384 11.04 -3.14 2.35
C LEU A 384 11.27 -4.63 2.05
N PRO A 385 10.48 -5.56 2.63
CA PRO A 385 10.78 -6.99 2.61
C PRO A 385 11.06 -7.57 1.22
N LEU A 386 10.22 -7.27 0.23
CA LEU A 386 10.41 -7.78 -1.13
C LEU A 386 11.72 -7.30 -1.75
N TYR A 387 12.08 -6.03 -1.54
CA TYR A 387 13.28 -5.44 -2.11
C TYR A 387 14.54 -5.97 -1.43
N VAL A 388 14.51 -6.16 -0.11
CA VAL A 388 15.61 -6.78 0.64
C VAL A 388 15.81 -8.23 0.21
N LEU A 389 14.74 -9.04 0.14
CA LEU A 389 14.80 -10.44 -0.28
C LEU A 389 15.33 -10.58 -1.71
N SER A 390 14.81 -9.76 -2.63
CA SER A 390 15.26 -9.75 -4.03
C SER A 390 16.72 -9.31 -4.14
N SER A 391 17.14 -8.32 -3.35
CA SER A 391 18.54 -7.87 -3.31
C SER A 391 19.46 -8.97 -2.80
N ALA A 392 19.12 -9.65 -1.71
CA ALA A 392 19.90 -10.77 -1.18
C ALA A 392 20.07 -11.90 -2.21
N GLN A 393 18.98 -12.25 -2.91
CA GLN A 393 19.01 -13.26 -3.97
C GLN A 393 19.92 -12.82 -5.13
N LEU A 394 19.81 -11.56 -5.59
CA LEU A 394 20.64 -11.01 -6.66
C LEU A 394 22.12 -10.92 -6.26
N THR A 395 22.42 -10.53 -5.01
CA THR A 395 23.78 -10.50 -4.49
C THR A 395 24.42 -11.90 -4.57
N ARG A 396 23.67 -12.94 -4.18
CA ARG A 396 24.15 -14.32 -4.30
C ARG A 396 24.38 -14.72 -5.77
N THR A 397 23.44 -14.48 -6.66
CA THR A 397 23.49 -15.00 -8.04
C THR A 397 24.38 -14.20 -8.98
N ALA A 398 24.45 -12.88 -8.82
CA ALA A 398 25.14 -11.97 -9.74
C ALA A 398 26.45 -11.39 -9.19
N TYR A 399 26.62 -11.37 -7.86
CA TYR A 399 27.78 -10.75 -7.19
C TYR A 399 28.53 -11.72 -6.28
N ALA A 400 28.32 -13.04 -6.45
CA ALA A 400 28.98 -14.09 -5.68
C ALA A 400 28.89 -13.93 -4.15
N GLY A 401 27.83 -13.30 -3.67
CA GLY A 401 27.62 -13.03 -2.24
C GLY A 401 28.27 -11.74 -1.71
N ASP A 402 28.91 -10.94 -2.56
CA ASP A 402 29.51 -9.66 -2.19
C ASP A 402 28.45 -8.55 -2.16
N GLY A 403 27.96 -8.25 -0.96
CA GLY A 403 26.99 -7.18 -0.74
C GLY A 403 27.53 -5.77 -1.01
N ALA A 404 28.84 -5.55 -0.81
CA ALA A 404 29.44 -4.25 -1.08
C ALA A 404 29.49 -3.99 -2.59
N ALA A 405 29.93 -4.97 -3.37
CA ALA A 405 29.93 -4.91 -4.83
C ALA A 405 28.52 -4.74 -5.41
N PHE A 406 27.52 -5.43 -4.84
CA PHE A 406 26.11 -5.21 -5.20
C PHE A 406 25.69 -3.75 -4.94
N CYS A 407 25.93 -3.23 -3.74
CA CYS A 407 25.58 -1.85 -3.42
C CYS A 407 26.32 -0.84 -4.32
N ASP A 408 27.60 -1.07 -4.61
CA ASP A 408 28.39 -0.24 -5.52
C ASP A 408 27.75 -0.20 -6.91
N SER A 409 27.38 -1.37 -7.45
CA SER A 409 26.79 -1.46 -8.79
C SER A 409 25.39 -0.83 -8.87
N VAL A 410 24.52 -1.03 -7.87
CA VAL A 410 23.18 -0.41 -7.85
C VAL A 410 23.27 1.10 -7.67
N GLN A 411 24.17 1.60 -6.81
CA GLN A 411 24.36 3.05 -6.62
C GLN A 411 24.97 3.71 -7.86
N ALA A 412 25.93 3.05 -8.51
CA ALA A 412 26.49 3.48 -9.79
C ALA A 412 25.54 3.24 -10.97
N ARG A 413 24.43 2.51 -10.77
CA ARG A 413 23.47 2.08 -11.79
C ARG A 413 24.13 1.36 -12.97
N THR A 414 25.16 0.57 -12.67
CA THR A 414 25.88 -0.27 -13.63
C THR A 414 25.41 -1.73 -13.60
N HIS A 415 24.40 -2.03 -12.79
CA HIS A 415 23.84 -3.37 -12.66
C HIS A 415 23.12 -3.77 -13.95
N THR A 416 23.39 -4.98 -14.44
CA THR A 416 22.78 -5.48 -15.68
C THR A 416 21.51 -6.31 -15.44
N MET A 417 21.34 -6.85 -14.22
CA MET A 417 20.13 -7.56 -13.84
C MET A 417 19.11 -6.60 -13.24
N VAL A 418 17.92 -6.54 -13.82
CA VAL A 418 16.82 -5.68 -13.34
C VAL A 418 16.41 -6.07 -11.92
N THR A 419 16.36 -5.11 -11.00
CA THR A 419 15.90 -5.36 -9.64
C THR A 419 14.36 -5.36 -9.56
N ALA A 420 13.78 -6.01 -8.54
CA ALA A 420 12.33 -5.93 -8.30
C ALA A 420 11.85 -4.48 -8.10
N GLN A 421 12.72 -3.65 -7.51
CA GLN A 421 12.49 -2.23 -7.29
C GLN A 421 12.42 -1.47 -8.62
N ASP A 422 13.31 -1.75 -9.58
CA ASP A 422 13.30 -1.14 -10.92
C ASP A 422 11.99 -1.45 -11.67
N LEU A 423 11.50 -2.69 -11.63
CA LEU A 423 10.24 -3.07 -12.29
C LEU A 423 9.03 -2.40 -11.64
N ILE A 424 8.88 -2.57 -10.33
CA ILE A 424 7.68 -2.15 -9.60
C ILE A 424 7.60 -0.64 -9.50
N LEU A 425 8.67 0.01 -9.06
CA LEU A 425 8.69 1.47 -8.92
C LEU A 425 8.88 2.18 -10.26
N GLY A 426 9.56 1.57 -11.24
CA GLY A 426 9.63 2.11 -12.59
C GLY A 426 8.24 2.28 -13.22
N GLN A 427 7.33 1.32 -13.03
CA GLN A 427 5.96 1.44 -13.52
C GLN A 427 5.21 2.58 -12.81
N VAL A 428 5.28 2.66 -11.48
CA VAL A 428 4.64 3.76 -10.70
C VAL A 428 5.20 5.13 -11.11
N PHE A 429 6.52 5.21 -11.28
CA PHE A 429 7.22 6.44 -11.65
C PHE A 429 6.93 6.87 -13.09
N SER A 430 6.73 5.92 -14.02
CA SER A 430 6.38 6.23 -15.42
C SER A 430 5.01 6.90 -15.56
N GLN A 431 4.08 6.67 -14.62
CA GLN A 431 2.75 7.29 -14.59
C GLN A 431 2.75 8.73 -14.07
N LEU A 432 3.88 9.21 -13.53
CA LEU A 432 3.99 10.58 -13.04
C LEU A 432 4.01 11.59 -14.17
N SER A 433 3.46 12.78 -13.90
CA SER A 433 3.62 13.90 -14.83
C SER A 433 5.11 14.25 -15.01
N PRO A 434 5.54 14.79 -16.16
CA PRO A 434 6.93 15.17 -16.38
C PRO A 434 7.47 16.10 -15.27
N ARG A 435 6.63 17.02 -14.78
CA ARG A 435 6.98 17.94 -13.68
C ARG A 435 7.14 17.20 -12.34
N SER A 436 6.26 16.24 -12.05
CA SER A 436 6.37 15.41 -10.84
C SER A 436 7.66 14.58 -10.86
N ARG A 437 8.05 14.04 -12.02
CA ARG A 437 9.33 13.33 -12.19
C ARG A 437 10.53 14.24 -11.96
N THR A 438 10.54 15.44 -12.56
CA THR A 438 11.61 16.42 -12.34
C THR A 438 11.74 16.81 -10.87
N VAL A 439 10.62 17.10 -10.19
CA VAL A 439 10.63 17.43 -8.75
C VAL A 439 11.09 16.24 -7.90
N ALA A 440 10.69 15.01 -8.25
CA ALA A 440 11.20 13.82 -7.59
C ALA A 440 12.72 13.67 -7.77
N GLY A 441 13.26 13.94 -8.96
CA GLY A 441 14.70 13.96 -9.22
C GLY A 441 15.44 15.01 -8.38
N ILE A 442 14.88 16.21 -8.24
CA ILE A 442 15.43 17.26 -7.36
C ILE A 442 15.45 16.81 -5.90
N LEU A 443 14.36 16.21 -5.40
CA LEU A 443 14.30 15.68 -4.04
C LEU A 443 15.27 14.50 -3.85
N ALA A 444 15.49 13.68 -4.88
CA ALA A 444 16.47 12.61 -4.85
C ALA A 444 17.91 13.14 -4.73
N VAL A 445 18.24 14.21 -5.46
CA VAL A 445 19.54 14.93 -5.35
C VAL A 445 19.69 15.62 -3.99
N ALA A 446 18.60 16.10 -3.41
CA ALA A 446 18.63 16.75 -2.10
C ALA A 446 19.02 15.79 -0.97
N GLU A 447 18.55 14.54 -1.04
CA GLU A 447 18.82 13.46 -0.08
C GLU A 447 18.44 13.71 1.39
N VAL A 448 17.98 14.93 1.73
CA VAL A 448 17.62 15.35 3.09
C VAL A 448 16.22 15.97 3.10
N PRO A 449 15.52 15.97 4.24
CA PRO A 449 14.22 16.62 4.34
C PRO A 449 14.32 18.13 4.10
N LEU A 450 13.48 18.63 3.18
CA LEU A 450 13.39 20.03 2.79
C LEU A 450 12.05 20.63 3.16
N THR A 451 12.04 21.88 3.60
CA THR A 451 10.82 22.68 3.79
C THR A 451 10.23 23.12 2.45
N GLY A 452 8.96 23.57 2.50
CA GLY A 452 8.26 24.27 1.41
C GLY A 452 9.14 25.24 0.61
N PHE A 453 9.75 26.17 1.32
CA PHE A 453 10.59 27.22 0.74
C PHE A 453 11.85 26.67 0.05
N GLU A 454 12.46 25.66 0.66
CA GLU A 454 13.73 25.11 0.19
C GLU A 454 13.56 24.33 -1.12
N TYR A 455 12.61 23.41 -1.20
CA TYR A 455 12.39 22.69 -2.46
C TYR A 455 11.82 23.60 -3.56
N HIS A 456 11.11 24.70 -3.23
CA HIS A 456 10.72 25.72 -4.21
C HIS A 456 11.94 26.38 -4.85
N ARG A 457 12.94 26.77 -4.05
CA ARG A 457 14.18 27.35 -4.56
C ARG A 457 14.91 26.39 -5.50
N LEU A 458 14.96 25.10 -5.16
CA LEU A 458 15.57 24.10 -6.04
C LEU A 458 14.78 23.91 -7.34
N ALA A 459 13.45 23.91 -7.26
CA ALA A 459 12.57 23.80 -8.42
C ALA A 459 12.70 25.00 -9.37
N GLU A 460 12.91 26.21 -8.83
CA GLU A 460 13.15 27.42 -9.62
C GLU A 460 14.45 27.33 -10.45
N ALA A 461 15.48 26.64 -9.95
CA ALA A 461 16.75 26.44 -10.67
C ALA A 461 16.60 25.68 -12.00
N VAL A 462 15.52 24.92 -12.14
CA VAL A 462 15.12 24.19 -13.37
C VAL A 462 13.89 24.81 -14.06
N GLY A 463 13.48 26.03 -13.68
CA GLY A 463 12.37 26.75 -14.30
C GLY A 463 10.97 26.32 -13.84
N ILE A 464 10.84 25.59 -12.73
CA ILE A 464 9.54 25.21 -12.17
C ILE A 464 9.09 26.26 -11.16
N ARG A 465 7.95 26.91 -11.44
CA ARG A 465 7.32 27.87 -10.51
C ARG A 465 6.92 27.21 -9.19
N PRO A 466 6.97 27.93 -8.04
CA PRO A 466 6.60 27.40 -6.73
C PRO A 466 5.23 26.69 -6.68
N ALA A 467 4.20 27.26 -7.32
CA ALA A 467 2.87 26.64 -7.36
C ALA A 467 2.85 25.28 -8.07
N HIS A 468 3.66 25.11 -9.13
CA HIS A 468 3.81 23.84 -9.82
C HIS A 468 4.64 22.84 -9.01
N ALA A 469 5.70 23.31 -8.34
CA ALA A 469 6.50 22.48 -7.44
C ALA A 469 5.66 21.95 -6.27
N ALA A 470 4.86 22.81 -5.62
CA ALA A 470 3.94 22.40 -4.57
C ALA A 470 2.89 21.40 -5.06
N ARG A 471 2.38 21.56 -6.29
CA ARG A 471 1.45 20.58 -6.90
C ARG A 471 2.13 19.24 -7.15
N ALA A 472 3.37 19.25 -7.65
CA ALA A 472 4.17 18.05 -7.86
C ALA A 472 4.44 17.32 -6.53
N VAL A 473 4.84 18.04 -5.47
CA VAL A 473 5.03 17.42 -4.14
C VAL A 473 3.74 16.82 -3.61
N ARG A 474 2.57 17.46 -3.78
CA ARG A 474 1.27 16.88 -3.40
C ARG A 474 0.93 15.62 -4.20
N ASP A 475 1.24 15.57 -5.50
CA ASP A 475 1.05 14.38 -6.34
C ASP A 475 1.97 13.23 -5.89
N LEU A 476 3.24 13.53 -5.61
CA LEU A 476 4.20 12.55 -5.08
C LEU A 476 3.76 12.02 -3.71
N SER A 477 3.37 12.91 -2.78
CA SER A 477 2.86 12.57 -1.45
C SER A 477 1.58 11.75 -1.53
N GLY A 478 0.62 12.14 -2.38
CA GLY A 478 -0.60 11.36 -2.59
C GLY A 478 -0.31 9.96 -3.11
N ARG A 479 0.77 9.74 -3.86
CA ARG A 479 1.21 8.42 -4.32
C ARG A 479 2.14 7.70 -3.33
N GLY A 480 2.33 8.27 -2.13
CA GLY A 480 3.20 7.75 -1.06
C GLY A 480 4.70 7.87 -1.34
N LEU A 481 5.10 8.53 -2.43
CA LEU A 481 6.51 8.59 -2.87
C LEU A 481 7.38 9.51 -2.02
N THR A 482 6.79 10.20 -1.04
CA THR A 482 7.49 11.09 -0.12
C THR A 482 7.34 10.62 1.33
N GLN A 483 8.27 11.04 2.17
CA GLN A 483 8.17 10.94 3.63
C GLN A 483 8.05 12.34 4.22
N ASP A 484 7.08 12.49 5.12
CA ASP A 484 6.83 13.75 5.81
C ASP A 484 7.47 13.71 7.21
N PHE A 485 8.09 14.82 7.58
CA PHE A 485 8.74 15.03 8.86
C PHE A 485 8.10 16.21 9.60
N ALA A 486 8.38 16.32 10.89
CA ALA A 486 7.98 17.46 11.70
C ALA A 486 8.34 18.80 11.02
N HIS A 487 7.52 19.83 11.26
CA HIS A 487 7.65 21.17 10.69
C HIS A 487 7.47 21.25 9.16
N GLY A 488 6.72 20.32 8.56
CA GLY A 488 6.37 20.37 7.14
C GLY A 488 7.57 20.17 6.22
N ARG A 489 8.54 19.37 6.66
CA ARG A 489 9.67 18.96 5.84
C ARG A 489 9.32 17.68 5.08
N VAL A 490 9.69 17.63 3.82
CA VAL A 490 9.40 16.51 2.92
C VAL A 490 10.71 16.01 2.34
N THR A 491 10.87 14.70 2.24
CA THR A 491 11.91 14.07 1.42
C THR A 491 11.31 13.00 0.53
N LEU A 492 12.07 12.52 -0.43
CA LEU A 492 11.64 11.39 -1.25
C LEU A 492 11.81 10.10 -0.44
N HIS A 493 10.84 9.20 -0.52
CA HIS A 493 10.95 7.89 0.12
C HIS A 493 12.19 7.15 -0.41
N ASP A 494 12.99 6.57 0.48
CA ASP A 494 14.31 6.00 0.15
C ASP A 494 14.26 4.96 -0.97
N ALA A 495 13.27 4.06 -0.95
CA ALA A 495 13.06 3.09 -2.03
C ALA A 495 12.77 3.72 -3.40
N VAL A 496 12.27 4.95 -3.48
CA VAL A 496 12.00 5.62 -4.77
C VAL A 496 13.25 6.31 -5.31
N ARG A 497 14.23 6.60 -4.45
CA ARG A 497 15.41 7.40 -4.77
C ARG A 497 16.23 6.86 -5.95
N PRO A 498 16.55 5.56 -6.07
CA PRO A 498 17.30 5.05 -7.21
C PRO A 498 16.61 5.30 -8.56
N VAL A 499 15.28 5.13 -8.59
CA VAL A 499 14.47 5.38 -9.80
C VAL A 499 14.33 6.87 -10.07
N ALA A 500 14.15 7.70 -9.03
CA ALA A 500 14.03 9.15 -9.21
C ALA A 500 15.34 9.83 -9.66
N LEU A 501 16.50 9.25 -9.32
CA LEU A 501 17.80 9.76 -9.77
C LEU A 501 17.93 9.71 -11.30
N SER A 502 17.32 8.75 -12.00
CA SER A 502 17.35 8.76 -13.47
C SER A 502 16.65 9.99 -14.06
N ALA A 503 15.58 10.47 -13.42
CA ALA A 503 14.91 11.70 -13.84
C ALA A 503 15.75 12.97 -13.61
N SER A 504 16.77 12.90 -12.75
CA SER A 504 17.72 14.00 -12.59
C SER A 504 18.79 14.03 -13.70
N GLU A 505 19.06 12.90 -14.36
CA GLU A 505 19.96 12.82 -15.52
C GLU A 505 19.31 13.26 -16.82
N ASP A 506 17.99 13.16 -16.90
CA ASP A 506 17.22 13.75 -18.00
C ASP A 506 17.29 15.29 -17.99
N LEU A 507 17.80 15.90 -16.91
CA LEU A 507 18.04 17.34 -16.84
C LEU A 507 19.35 17.71 -17.55
N PRO A 508 19.41 18.85 -18.25
CA PRO A 508 20.67 19.40 -18.74
C PRO A 508 21.69 19.57 -17.60
N ASP A 509 22.97 19.29 -17.86
CA ASP A 509 24.05 19.37 -16.88
C ASP A 509 24.10 20.73 -16.18
N GLU A 510 23.87 21.83 -16.91
CA GLU A 510 23.85 23.18 -16.32
C GLU A 510 22.66 23.36 -15.36
N ALA A 511 21.53 22.72 -15.62
CA ALA A 511 20.36 22.78 -14.77
C ALA A 511 20.60 21.98 -13.47
N LEU A 512 21.16 20.78 -13.57
CA LEU A 512 21.54 19.97 -12.42
C LEU A 512 22.61 20.67 -11.57
N HIS A 513 23.60 21.31 -12.20
CA HIS A 513 24.60 22.13 -11.50
C HIS A 513 23.94 23.28 -10.72
N ARG A 514 23.01 24.03 -11.34
CA ARG A 514 22.25 25.09 -10.63
C ARG A 514 21.45 24.56 -9.45
N VAL A 515 20.89 23.35 -9.54
CA VAL A 515 20.18 22.70 -8.41
C VAL A 515 21.15 22.40 -7.27
N ARG A 516 22.34 21.84 -7.56
CA ARG A 516 23.37 21.55 -6.55
C ARG A 516 23.85 22.83 -5.86
N GLU A 517 24.08 23.89 -6.63
CA GLU A 517 24.46 25.21 -6.11
C GLU A 517 23.36 25.80 -5.20
N ALA A 518 22.10 25.79 -5.65
CA ALA A 518 20.99 26.26 -4.83
C ALA A 518 20.82 25.43 -3.54
N LEU A 519 21.13 24.13 -3.59
CA LEU A 519 21.10 23.25 -2.44
C LEU A 519 22.24 23.52 -1.45
N LEU A 520 23.44 23.85 -1.93
CA LEU A 520 24.54 24.30 -1.07
C LEU A 520 24.12 25.50 -0.22
N ASP A 521 23.54 26.52 -0.86
CA ASP A 521 23.06 27.73 -0.18
C ASP A 521 21.93 27.43 0.81
N VAL A 522 21.05 26.48 0.48
CA VAL A 522 19.94 26.05 1.36
C VAL A 522 20.46 25.36 2.61
N LEU A 523 21.50 24.54 2.48
CA LEU A 523 22.04 23.77 3.60
C LEU A 523 23.07 24.56 4.42
N GLU A 524 23.50 25.73 3.94
CA GLU A 524 24.38 26.63 4.68
C GLU A 524 23.70 27.14 5.96
N GLY A 525 24.35 26.94 7.12
CA GLY A 525 23.92 27.51 8.40
C GLY A 525 22.90 26.72 9.25
N GLN A 526 22.24 25.66 8.73
CA GLN A 526 21.25 24.87 9.50
C GLN A 526 21.68 23.42 9.72
N ARG A 527 22.33 23.12 10.85
CA ARG A 527 23.12 21.88 11.02
C ARG A 527 22.48 20.85 11.95
N GLY A 528 21.46 20.16 11.44
CA GLY A 528 21.26 18.76 11.84
C GLY A 528 22.34 17.87 11.21
N LEU A 529 22.75 16.78 11.86
CA LEU A 529 23.85 15.92 11.41
C LEU A 529 23.70 15.44 9.95
N LEU A 530 22.48 15.05 9.55
CA LEU A 530 22.16 14.61 8.19
C LEU A 530 22.38 15.71 7.13
N ARG A 531 21.95 16.95 7.43
CA ARG A 531 22.09 18.09 6.51
C ARG A 531 23.55 18.51 6.36
N LEU A 532 24.31 18.48 7.45
CA LEU A 532 25.75 18.73 7.42
C LEU A 532 26.49 17.71 6.55
N GLY A 533 26.16 16.42 6.69
CA GLY A 533 26.75 15.36 5.88
C GLY A 533 26.46 15.52 4.40
N ARG A 534 25.23 15.89 4.01
CA ARG A 534 24.91 16.17 2.59
C ARG A 534 25.60 17.43 2.09
N TRP A 535 25.65 18.50 2.86
CA TRP A 535 26.34 19.73 2.47
C TRP A 535 27.83 19.49 2.17
N MET A 536 28.53 18.73 3.01
CA MET A 536 29.93 18.36 2.74
C MET A 536 30.12 17.54 1.47
N ARG A 537 29.21 16.58 1.18
CA ARG A 537 29.24 15.81 -0.07
C ARG A 537 29.00 16.72 -1.28
N LEU A 538 28.09 17.68 -1.18
CA LEU A 538 27.87 18.67 -2.23
C LEU A 538 29.08 19.55 -2.48
N LEU A 539 29.86 19.94 -1.45
CA LEU A 539 31.10 20.68 -1.65
C LEU A 539 32.10 19.89 -2.51
N ALA A 540 32.18 18.57 -2.31
CA ALA A 540 32.99 17.70 -3.18
C ALA A 540 32.40 17.60 -4.60
N GLU A 541 31.09 17.38 -4.73
CA GLU A 541 30.40 17.26 -6.03
C GLU A 541 30.43 18.54 -6.89
N THR A 542 30.59 19.71 -6.26
CA THR A 542 30.59 21.04 -6.92
C THR A 542 32.00 21.65 -7.01
N ASP A 543 33.03 20.85 -6.75
CA ASP A 543 34.44 21.27 -6.78
C ASP A 543 34.82 22.41 -5.81
N ARG A 544 34.06 22.59 -4.71
CA ARG A 544 34.34 23.56 -3.65
C ARG A 544 35.24 22.96 -2.55
N ILE A 545 36.31 22.29 -2.98
CA ILE A 545 37.16 21.49 -2.10
C ILE A 545 37.85 22.29 -1.00
N GLU A 546 38.18 23.57 -1.25
CA GLU A 546 38.81 24.44 -0.25
C GLU A 546 37.92 24.62 0.99
N GLN A 547 36.62 24.83 0.79
CA GLN A 547 35.65 24.95 1.89
C GLN A 547 35.51 23.65 2.66
N LEU A 548 35.63 22.50 1.98
CA LEU A 548 35.63 21.18 2.62
C LEU A 548 36.89 20.97 3.46
N LEU A 549 38.07 21.37 2.95
CA LEU A 549 39.34 21.27 3.67
C LEU A 549 39.38 22.18 4.90
N ASP A 550 38.76 23.35 4.87
CA ASP A 550 38.64 24.21 6.06
C ASP A 550 37.92 23.50 7.22
N LEU A 551 36.92 22.67 6.91
CA LEU A 551 36.21 21.88 7.93
C LEU A 551 37.09 20.80 8.53
N THR A 552 38.03 20.23 7.77
CA THR A 552 39.01 19.24 8.27
C THR A 552 39.95 19.82 9.32
N SER A 553 39.96 21.13 9.53
CA SER A 553 40.73 21.78 10.61
C SER A 553 39.98 21.83 11.95
N LEU A 554 38.68 21.51 11.96
CA LEU A 554 37.83 21.52 13.15
C LEU A 554 37.88 20.16 13.85
N GLU A 555 38.07 20.14 15.17
CA GLU A 555 38.11 18.89 15.95
C GLU A 555 36.81 18.07 15.82
N ALA A 556 35.66 18.77 15.81
CA ALA A 556 34.34 18.17 15.59
C ALA A 556 34.23 17.40 14.27
N PHE A 557 35.05 17.73 13.25
CA PHE A 557 35.11 17.02 11.97
C PHE A 557 35.70 15.60 12.08
N TYR A 558 36.45 15.29 13.14
CA TYR A 558 37.00 13.94 13.33
C TYR A 558 36.19 13.12 14.35
N GLU A 559 35.52 13.77 15.30
CA GLU A 559 34.72 13.11 16.33
C GLU A 559 33.37 12.58 15.81
N GLY A 560 32.81 13.20 14.76
CA GLY A 560 31.45 12.93 14.28
C GLY A 560 31.27 11.74 13.32
N GLY A 561 32.35 11.10 12.85
CA GLY A 561 32.28 9.98 11.89
C GLY A 561 31.59 10.34 10.56
N TYR A 562 32.31 10.98 9.64
CA TYR A 562 31.74 11.58 8.41
C TYR A 562 31.85 10.67 7.16
N PRO A 563 31.08 10.95 6.08
CA PRO A 563 30.93 10.06 4.92
C PRO A 563 32.25 9.72 4.19
N ARG A 564 32.36 8.46 3.75
CA ARG A 564 33.54 7.91 3.05
C ARG A 564 33.81 8.62 1.71
N GLU A 565 32.79 9.16 1.04
CA GLU A 565 32.95 9.86 -0.24
C GLU A 565 33.78 11.14 -0.10
N ILE A 566 33.75 11.79 1.07
CA ILE A 566 34.59 12.96 1.35
C ILE A 566 36.08 12.56 1.36
N ARG A 567 36.41 11.39 1.90
CA ARG A 567 37.80 10.91 1.93
C ARG A 567 38.32 10.63 0.52
N ALA A 568 37.50 10.06 -0.35
CA ALA A 568 37.86 9.83 -1.75
C ALA A 568 38.13 11.17 -2.46
N ALA A 569 37.21 12.14 -2.36
CA ALA A 569 37.41 13.46 -2.95
C ALA A 569 38.66 14.19 -2.43
N VAL A 570 38.95 14.10 -1.12
CA VAL A 570 40.17 14.65 -0.53
C VAL A 570 41.42 13.89 -1.02
N ALA A 571 41.35 12.57 -1.19
CA ALA A 571 42.44 11.76 -1.72
C ALA A 571 42.75 12.11 -3.19
N ASP A 572 41.73 12.22 -4.03
CA ASP A 572 41.85 12.63 -5.42
C ASP A 572 42.48 14.03 -5.51
N THR A 573 42.00 14.98 -4.70
CA THR A 573 42.56 16.33 -4.60
C THR A 573 44.04 16.33 -4.19
N ALA A 574 44.45 15.44 -3.28
CA ALA A 574 45.84 15.37 -2.85
C ALA A 574 46.78 14.93 -4.00
N GLN A 575 46.29 14.01 -4.85
CA GLN A 575 47.04 13.44 -5.96
C GLN A 575 46.94 14.26 -7.26
N ASP A 576 45.91 15.08 -7.41
CA ASP A 576 45.66 15.91 -8.59
C ASP A 576 46.81 16.90 -8.85
N PRO A 577 47.57 16.76 -9.95
CA PRO A 577 48.69 17.65 -10.26
C PRO A 577 48.24 19.06 -10.68
N ASP A 578 47.00 19.22 -11.14
CA ASP A 578 46.45 20.48 -11.64
C ASP A 578 45.98 21.39 -10.48
N ARG A 579 45.88 20.85 -9.26
CA ARG A 579 45.55 21.62 -8.05
C ARG A 579 46.77 22.35 -7.50
N GLY A 580 46.50 23.55 -6.95
CA GLY A 580 47.50 24.35 -6.25
C GLY A 580 48.16 23.56 -5.10
N LYS A 581 49.48 23.72 -4.94
CA LYS A 581 50.25 22.94 -3.96
C LYS A 581 49.81 23.13 -2.51
N GLY A 582 49.31 24.32 -2.15
CA GLY A 582 48.72 24.57 -0.83
C GLY A 582 47.47 23.72 -0.55
N ILE A 583 46.57 23.60 -1.53
CA ILE A 583 45.35 22.78 -1.43
C ILE A 583 45.72 21.31 -1.27
N ARG A 584 46.64 20.82 -2.09
CA ARG A 584 47.15 19.45 -2.00
C ARG A 584 47.83 19.17 -0.66
N PHE A 585 48.55 20.15 -0.12
CA PHE A 585 49.18 20.05 1.20
C PHE A 585 48.15 19.89 2.30
N GLU A 586 47.08 20.68 2.29
CA GLU A 586 45.99 20.58 3.26
C GLU A 586 45.20 19.27 3.11
N ALA A 587 44.98 18.80 1.88
CA ALA A 587 44.38 17.49 1.63
C ALA A 587 45.20 16.34 2.23
N HIS A 588 46.52 16.33 2.04
CA HIS A 588 47.40 15.37 2.70
C HIS A 588 47.42 15.51 4.23
N ASN A 589 47.30 16.73 4.77
CA ASN A 589 47.19 16.96 6.22
C ASN A 589 45.88 16.36 6.79
N ALA A 590 44.76 16.50 6.09
CA ALA A 590 43.49 15.88 6.46
C ALA A 590 43.59 14.34 6.43
N LEU A 591 44.14 13.77 5.35
CA LEU A 591 44.34 12.32 5.22
C LEU A 591 45.28 11.74 6.28
N ALA A 592 46.37 12.44 6.60
CA ALA A 592 47.26 12.06 7.69
C ALA A 592 46.52 12.07 9.04
N THR A 593 45.58 13.00 9.26
CA THR A 593 44.81 13.02 10.52
C THR A 593 43.91 11.80 10.64
N TRP A 594 43.22 11.41 9.56
CA TRP A 594 42.42 10.17 9.55
C TRP A 594 43.27 8.92 9.76
N ALA A 595 44.39 8.79 9.04
CA ALA A 595 45.30 7.65 9.21
C ALA A 595 45.81 7.52 10.66
N TYR A 596 46.10 8.65 11.31
CA TYR A 596 46.48 8.66 12.72
C TYR A 596 45.37 8.15 13.65
N ALA A 597 44.12 8.60 13.44
CA ALA A 597 42.97 8.19 14.24
C ALA A 597 42.62 6.71 14.05
N GLU A 598 42.78 6.19 12.84
CA GLU A 598 42.56 4.78 12.49
C GLU A 598 43.73 3.87 12.94
N GLY A 599 44.83 4.45 13.41
CA GLY A 599 46.02 3.71 13.79
C GLY A 599 46.86 3.20 12.61
N ASP A 600 46.53 3.58 11.37
CA ASP A 600 47.28 3.25 10.17
C ASP A 600 48.54 4.11 10.07
N ARG A 601 49.66 3.51 10.48
CA ARG A 601 50.94 4.21 10.61
C ARG A 601 51.64 4.40 9.28
N ASP A 602 51.44 3.49 8.35
CA ASP A 602 52.12 3.50 7.06
C ASP A 602 51.47 4.56 6.15
N ALA A 603 50.13 4.61 6.13
CA ALA A 603 49.41 5.68 5.45
C ALA A 603 49.74 7.06 6.05
N TYR A 604 49.83 7.16 7.38
CA TYR A 604 50.25 8.39 8.05
C TYR A 604 51.63 8.86 7.56
N ALA A 605 52.63 7.98 7.59
CA ALA A 605 53.99 8.31 7.17
C ALA A 605 54.06 8.67 5.67
N GLY A 606 53.29 7.97 4.83
CA GLY A 606 53.17 8.27 3.40
C GLY A 606 52.69 9.69 3.15
N HIS A 607 51.57 10.10 3.74
CA HIS A 607 51.03 11.45 3.58
C HIS A 607 51.99 12.54 4.13
N VAL A 608 52.66 12.30 5.25
CA VAL A 608 53.66 13.25 5.77
C VAL A 608 54.84 13.41 4.82
N SER A 609 55.31 12.33 4.20
CA SER A 609 56.36 12.38 3.17
C SER A 609 55.91 13.19 1.94
N ASP A 610 54.66 13.04 1.52
CA ASP A 610 54.11 13.80 0.39
C ASP A 610 54.03 15.31 0.71
N MET A 611 53.59 15.66 1.92
CA MET A 611 53.62 17.04 2.44
C MET A 611 55.04 17.62 2.44
N GLU A 612 56.07 16.82 2.79
CA GLU A 612 57.46 17.25 2.69
C GLU A 612 57.89 17.55 1.26
N ARG A 613 57.48 16.73 0.29
CA ARG A 613 57.81 16.95 -1.12
C ARG A 613 57.19 18.26 -1.61
N LEU A 614 55.92 18.51 -1.29
CA LEU A 614 55.22 19.75 -1.63
C LEU A 614 55.92 20.98 -1.02
N ALA A 615 56.28 20.91 0.27
CA ALA A 615 56.91 22.02 1.00
C ALA A 615 58.35 22.36 0.55
N ARG A 616 59.04 21.47 -0.19
CA ARG A 616 60.38 21.75 -0.74
C ARG A 616 60.34 22.63 -1.98
N SER A 617 59.19 22.77 -2.64
CA SER A 617 59.07 23.38 -3.97
C SER A 617 59.11 24.91 -4.02
N GLY A 618 59.39 25.62 -2.91
CA GLY A 618 59.58 27.08 -2.88
C GLY A 618 58.32 27.92 -3.16
N ASP A 619 57.15 27.28 -3.22
CA ASP A 619 55.86 27.87 -3.56
C ASP A 619 55.37 28.86 -2.47
N SER A 620 54.79 29.99 -2.89
CA SER A 620 54.24 31.01 -1.99
C SER A 620 52.97 30.55 -1.26
N SER A 621 52.27 29.55 -1.78
CA SER A 621 51.09 28.95 -1.16
C SER A 621 51.38 28.13 0.10
N ILE A 622 52.63 27.70 0.30
CA ILE A 622 53.07 26.98 1.52
C ILE A 622 53.75 28.00 2.44
N GLY A 623 52.95 28.56 3.33
CA GLY A 623 53.31 29.64 4.24
C GLY A 623 53.89 29.16 5.57
N ARG A 624 53.77 30.02 6.58
CA ARG A 624 54.29 29.77 7.94
C ARG A 624 53.46 28.69 8.65
N ARG A 625 52.13 28.73 8.49
CA ARG A 625 51.19 27.79 9.14
C ARG A 625 51.46 26.36 8.68
N GLU A 626 51.55 26.17 7.37
CA GLU A 626 51.75 24.86 6.73
C GLU A 626 53.09 24.25 7.18
N ARG A 627 54.14 25.08 7.29
CA ARG A 627 55.45 24.64 7.82
C ARG A 627 55.39 24.21 9.29
N VAL A 628 54.56 24.84 10.12
CA VAL A 628 54.35 24.43 11.52
C VAL A 628 53.57 23.11 11.57
N ILE A 629 52.49 22.99 10.78
CA ILE A 629 51.72 21.75 10.67
C ILE A 629 52.62 20.59 10.24
N LEU A 630 53.42 20.77 9.20
CA LEU A 630 54.37 19.76 8.73
C LEU A 630 55.33 19.32 9.84
N ALA A 631 55.89 20.28 10.61
CA ALA A 631 56.80 19.97 11.70
C ALA A 631 56.12 19.16 12.81
N ILE A 632 54.87 19.48 13.17
CA ILE A 632 54.08 18.70 14.14
C ILE A 632 53.92 17.26 13.66
N ARG A 633 53.55 17.06 12.38
CA ARG A 633 53.38 15.73 11.80
C ARG A 633 54.71 14.95 11.72
N GLN A 634 55.79 15.62 11.34
CA GLN A 634 57.14 15.06 11.31
C GLN A 634 57.61 14.60 12.69
N CYS A 635 57.31 15.34 13.75
CA CYS A 635 57.65 14.95 15.11
C CYS A 635 57.04 13.59 15.49
N VAL A 636 55.81 13.30 15.04
CA VAL A 636 55.15 12.02 15.27
C VAL A 636 55.87 10.89 14.52
N VAL A 637 56.20 11.09 13.24
CA VAL A 637 56.91 10.08 12.42
C VAL A 637 58.31 9.82 12.98
N TYR A 638 59.12 10.87 13.16
CA TYR A 638 60.52 10.74 13.56
C TYR A 638 60.69 10.32 15.02
N GLY A 639 59.80 10.78 15.91
CA GLY A 639 59.78 10.36 17.31
C GLY A 639 59.53 8.85 17.44
N ARG A 640 58.59 8.31 16.66
CA ARG A 640 58.32 6.85 16.62
C ARG A 640 59.48 6.06 16.01
N ALA A 641 60.10 6.58 14.96
CA ALA A 641 61.29 5.97 14.36
C ALA A 641 62.55 6.09 15.24
N LYS A 642 62.47 6.79 16.38
CA LYS A 642 63.59 7.13 17.27
C LYS A 642 64.75 7.85 16.55
N ASP A 643 64.46 8.54 15.44
CA ASP A 643 65.43 9.35 14.71
C ASP A 643 65.54 10.73 15.37
N THR A 644 66.35 10.78 16.43
CA THR A 644 66.56 11.99 17.24
C THR A 644 67.10 13.15 16.42
N ARG A 645 67.94 12.89 15.41
CA ARG A 645 68.53 13.91 14.55
C ARG A 645 67.48 14.60 13.69
N ARG A 646 66.61 13.83 13.02
CA ARG A 646 65.52 14.38 12.21
C ARG A 646 64.44 15.02 13.08
N LEU A 647 64.15 14.45 14.24
CA LEU A 647 63.22 15.03 15.21
C LEU A 647 63.67 16.41 15.69
N THR A 648 64.92 16.57 16.13
CA THR A 648 65.47 17.88 16.53
C THR A 648 65.45 18.88 15.37
N LYS A 649 65.73 18.43 14.15
CA LYS A 649 65.66 19.28 12.95
C LYS A 649 64.22 19.74 12.64
N ALA A 650 63.24 18.84 12.75
CA ALA A 650 61.83 19.16 12.56
C ALA A 650 61.33 20.17 13.62
N PHE A 651 61.72 19.98 14.88
CA PHE A 651 61.35 20.87 15.98
C PHE A 651 61.96 22.28 15.87
N THR A 652 63.24 22.38 15.46
CA THR A 652 63.97 23.66 15.43
C THR A 652 63.70 24.50 14.18
N ARG A 653 63.31 23.89 13.06
CA ARG A 653 63.13 24.57 11.77
C ARG A 653 62.01 25.63 11.78
N PRO A 654 60.82 25.39 12.37
CA PRO A 654 59.79 26.41 12.51
C PRO A 654 60.16 27.53 13.49
N LEU A 655 60.92 27.23 14.54
CA LEU A 655 61.35 28.20 15.56
C LEU A 655 62.35 29.24 15.04
N ARG A 656 63.04 28.96 13.93
CA ARG A 656 63.94 29.91 13.25
C ARG A 656 63.21 30.94 12.37
N ILE A 657 61.89 30.82 12.25
CA ILE A 657 61.05 31.78 11.52
C ILE A 657 60.70 32.93 12.48
N LYS A 658 61.32 34.12 12.32
CA LYS A 658 61.09 35.29 13.20
C LYS A 658 59.59 35.59 13.39
N LEU A 659 59.09 35.53 14.63
CA LEU A 659 57.80 36.11 15.03
C LEU A 659 57.91 37.64 14.98
N PRO A 660 56.92 38.40 14.49
CA PRO A 660 56.95 39.85 14.62
C PRO A 660 56.88 40.21 16.10
N THR A 661 57.84 40.99 16.57
CA THR A 661 57.74 41.76 17.82
C THR A 661 56.58 42.73 17.72
N CYS A 662 55.68 42.70 18.70
CA CYS A 662 54.60 43.66 18.87
C CYS A 662 55.22 45.07 18.97
N ALA A 663 55.17 45.85 17.88
CA ALA A 663 55.61 47.23 17.89
C ALA A 663 54.54 48.09 18.57
N ALA A 664 55.00 48.91 19.51
CA ALA A 664 54.21 49.79 20.35
C ALA A 664 53.24 50.68 19.55
N ARG A 665 52.01 50.78 20.06
CA ARG A 665 51.02 51.76 19.64
C ARG A 665 51.56 53.18 19.87
N SER A 666 51.39 54.06 18.89
CA SER A 666 51.22 55.50 19.11
C SER A 666 50.06 56.01 18.23
N PRO A 667 49.36 57.07 18.66
CA PRO A 667 47.92 57.20 18.45
C PRO A 667 47.58 58.00 17.19
N VAL A 668 46.57 57.56 16.45
CA VAL A 668 45.87 58.42 15.48
C VAL A 668 44.36 58.25 15.62
N SER A 669 43.71 59.39 15.44
CA SER A 669 42.35 59.79 15.75
C SER A 669 41.24 59.07 14.96
N LYS A 670 40.12 58.91 15.68
CA LYS A 670 38.71 58.85 15.27
C LYS A 670 38.40 58.71 13.76
N ARG A 671 37.79 57.56 13.40
CA ARG A 671 36.58 57.44 12.56
C ARG A 671 35.84 56.14 12.90
N SER A 672 34.51 56.21 13.00
CA SER A 672 33.58 55.23 13.58
C SER A 672 33.44 53.90 12.79
N PRO A 673 32.98 52.80 13.42
CA PRO A 673 32.83 51.48 12.76
C PRO A 673 31.40 51.18 12.28
N PRO A 674 31.21 50.29 11.29
CA PRO A 674 30.01 49.46 11.18
C PRO A 674 30.24 48.06 11.81
N SER A 675 29.14 47.48 12.25
CA SER A 675 28.97 46.37 13.20
C SER A 675 29.38 44.97 12.72
N SER A 676 30.09 44.26 13.60
CA SER A 676 30.44 42.83 13.53
C SER A 676 29.35 41.92 14.15
N HIS A 677 28.91 40.89 13.42
CA HIS A 677 28.16 39.76 14.00
C HIS A 677 29.12 38.71 14.60
N ARG A 678 28.86 38.31 15.85
CA ARG A 678 29.62 37.34 16.63
C ARG A 678 29.18 35.91 16.32
N LEU A 679 30.14 35.02 16.09
CA LEU A 679 29.99 33.58 16.23
C LEU A 679 30.03 33.24 17.73
N SER A 680 28.95 32.71 18.28
CA SER A 680 28.87 32.19 19.66
C SER A 680 28.93 30.66 19.66
N ALA A 681 29.82 30.12 20.49
CA ALA A 681 29.94 28.71 20.83
C ALA A 681 28.61 28.15 21.38
N VAL A 682 28.19 26.98 20.88
CA VAL A 682 27.05 26.22 21.42
C VAL A 682 27.59 24.99 22.12
N GLY A 683 27.54 25.01 23.45
CA GLY A 683 27.90 23.91 24.33
C GLY A 683 26.79 22.87 24.43
N TRP A 684 27.20 21.61 24.49
CA TRP A 684 26.40 20.47 24.92
C TRP A 684 26.23 20.48 26.44
N ALA A 685 25.00 20.40 26.95
CA ALA A 685 24.72 19.93 28.32
C ALA A 685 23.25 19.45 28.46
N PRO A 686 22.97 18.43 29.30
CA PRO A 686 21.71 17.70 29.34
C PRO A 686 20.67 18.31 30.29
N THR A 687 19.39 18.13 29.94
CA THR A 687 18.22 18.65 30.64
C THR A 687 18.00 17.96 31.99
N ARG A 688 17.98 18.73 33.10
CA ARG A 688 17.40 18.31 34.39
C ARG A 688 16.14 19.14 34.67
N MET A 689 15.07 18.44 35.03
CA MET A 689 13.83 18.99 35.58
C MET A 689 14.09 19.70 36.93
N SER A 690 13.52 20.89 37.12
CA SER A 690 13.09 21.33 38.46
C SER A 690 11.97 22.37 38.40
N ARG A 691 11.00 22.17 39.29
CA ARG A 691 9.79 22.96 39.55
C ARG A 691 10.11 24.36 40.13
N SER A 692 9.23 25.32 39.83
CA SER A 692 8.38 26.04 40.80
C SER A 692 8.33 27.57 40.71
N ARG A 693 7.08 28.06 40.79
CA ARG A 693 6.58 29.25 41.52
C ARG A 693 6.86 30.68 41.01
N SER A 694 5.78 31.24 40.45
CA SER A 694 5.07 32.47 40.87
C SER A 694 5.86 33.75 41.15
N ARG A 695 5.50 34.83 40.43
CA ARG A 695 5.16 36.14 41.03
C ARG A 695 4.39 37.04 40.06
N LEU A 696 3.39 37.70 40.66
CA LEU A 696 2.42 38.66 40.12
C LEU A 696 3.00 40.06 39.89
N ARG A 697 2.40 40.79 38.93
CA ARG A 697 2.11 42.25 38.81
C ARG A 697 1.95 42.53 37.30
N GLY A 698 0.94 43.18 36.72
CA GLY A 698 -0.22 43.98 37.16
C GLY A 698 -0.46 45.09 36.11
N GLY A 699 -1.73 45.34 35.71
CA GLY A 699 -2.17 46.49 34.87
C GLY A 699 -2.69 46.11 33.47
N VAL A 700 -3.99 45.88 33.22
CA VAL A 700 -5.13 46.83 32.96
C VAL A 700 -4.94 47.56 31.61
N THR A 701 -5.75 47.42 30.57
CA THR A 701 -7.20 47.72 30.31
C THR A 701 -7.73 46.79 29.20
N GLY A 702 -8.97 46.27 29.18
CA GLY A 702 -10.26 46.95 28.96
C GLY A 702 -11.03 46.17 27.88
N ASP A 703 -12.10 45.47 28.27
CA ASP A 703 -13.48 45.57 27.74
C ASP A 703 -13.80 44.78 26.46
N GLU A 704 -14.46 43.63 26.63
CA GLU A 704 -15.74 43.36 25.97
C GLU A 704 -16.47 42.21 26.69
N ALA A 705 -17.77 42.42 26.91
CA ALA A 705 -18.64 41.63 27.75
C ALA A 705 -19.55 40.70 26.94
N ASP A 706 -20.26 39.85 27.69
CA ASP A 706 -21.52 39.16 27.38
C ASP A 706 -21.45 37.81 26.62
N VAL A 707 -22.14 36.71 27.01
CA VAL A 707 -23.07 36.41 28.12
C VAL A 707 -23.40 34.89 28.09
N VAL A 708 -23.59 34.27 29.27
CA VAL A 708 -24.49 33.11 29.57
C VAL A 708 -24.08 31.69 29.10
N HIS A 709 -24.18 30.56 29.85
CA HIS A 709 -24.99 30.16 31.01
C HIS A 709 -24.22 29.22 31.99
N ARG A 710 -24.51 29.35 33.29
CA ARG A 710 -24.17 28.41 34.36
C ARG A 710 -25.10 27.19 34.38
N GLY A 711 -24.55 26.02 34.68
CA GLY A 711 -25.24 24.87 35.28
C GLY A 711 -24.31 24.18 36.29
N ARG A 712 -24.78 24.02 37.53
CA ARG A 712 -24.07 23.51 38.71
C ARG A 712 -24.74 22.20 39.17
N ARG A 713 -24.00 21.39 39.96
CA ARG A 713 -24.40 20.24 40.82
C ARG A 713 -24.27 18.86 40.13
N ASP A 714 -23.69 17.80 40.70
CA ASP A 714 -23.26 17.39 42.07
C ASP A 714 -22.00 16.47 41.93
N ALA A 715 -20.91 16.53 42.71
CA ALA A 715 -20.69 16.00 44.08
C ALA A 715 -21.22 14.54 44.27
N SER A 716 -20.45 13.49 44.52
CA SER A 716 -19.57 13.30 45.69
C SER A 716 -18.96 11.86 45.71
N ARG A 717 -17.84 11.71 46.44
CA ARG A 717 -17.26 10.48 47.07
C ARG A 717 -16.44 9.54 46.15
N LEU A 718 -15.26 9.03 46.53
CA LEU A 718 -14.71 8.71 47.85
C LEU A 718 -13.16 8.66 47.83
N HIS A 719 -12.56 8.95 48.99
CA HIS A 719 -11.14 8.98 49.34
C HIS A 719 -10.46 7.59 49.41
N ASP A 720 -9.14 7.61 49.16
CA ASP A 720 -8.01 6.92 49.80
C ASP A 720 -8.16 5.49 50.38
N LEU A 721 -7.19 4.62 50.07
CA LEU A 721 -6.27 4.09 51.10
C LEU A 721 -5.09 3.30 50.53
N VAL A 722 -3.96 3.51 51.20
CA VAL A 722 -2.63 2.93 51.03
C VAL A 722 -2.57 1.53 51.66
N ALA A 723 -1.69 0.67 51.11
CA ALA A 723 -1.32 -0.69 51.55
C ALA A 723 -0.86 -0.79 53.03
N PRO A 724 -0.69 -1.99 53.64
CA PRO A 724 0.57 -2.74 53.46
C PRO A 724 0.55 -4.28 53.65
N ALA A 725 1.60 -4.92 53.08
CA ALA A 725 2.48 -5.97 53.64
C ALA A 725 2.06 -7.46 53.86
N THR A 726 2.99 -8.33 53.43
CA THR A 726 3.36 -9.71 53.92
C THR A 726 2.37 -10.86 53.69
N GLY A 727 2.69 -12.08 53.24
CA GLY A 727 3.95 -12.79 52.90
C GLY A 727 3.74 -14.30 53.17
N PHE A 728 4.10 -15.22 52.25
CA PHE A 728 4.32 -16.68 52.48
C PHE A 728 4.86 -17.31 51.16
N ARG A 729 6.15 -17.68 51.04
CA ARG A 729 6.76 -19.04 51.14
C ARG A 729 5.88 -20.19 50.60
N GLY A 730 6.30 -21.09 49.71
CA GLY A 730 7.57 -21.31 49.00
C GLY A 730 7.54 -22.63 48.19
N SER A 731 8.48 -22.81 47.25
CA SER A 731 9.21 -24.08 46.99
C SER A 731 10.24 -23.89 45.86
N MET A 732 11.52 -24.01 46.21
CA MET A 732 12.65 -24.39 45.33
C MET A 732 12.79 -25.93 45.49
N SER A 733 13.40 -26.78 44.65
CA SER A 733 14.50 -26.75 43.64
C SER A 733 14.65 -28.23 43.12
N PRO A 734 15.75 -28.72 42.47
CA PRO A 734 16.73 -28.18 41.50
C PRO A 734 17.14 -29.17 40.35
N ALA A 735 17.96 -28.68 39.40
CA ALA A 735 19.06 -29.34 38.62
C ALA A 735 18.98 -29.01 37.10
N CYS A 736 19.99 -28.57 36.33
CA CYS A 736 21.47 -28.57 36.36
C CYS A 736 21.99 -27.24 35.73
N ARG A 737 22.95 -26.49 36.32
CA ARG A 737 24.44 -26.49 36.06
C ARG A 737 24.81 -26.58 34.57
N ARG A 738 25.73 -25.82 33.96
CA ARG A 738 26.78 -24.82 34.26
C ARG A 738 27.07 -24.17 32.88
N TRP A 739 27.47 -22.91 32.76
CA TRP A 739 28.88 -22.51 32.63
C TRP A 739 28.95 -20.99 32.76
N GLY A 740 29.90 -20.50 33.56
CA GLY A 740 30.28 -19.10 33.61
C GLY A 740 31.79 -19.00 33.69
N VAL A 741 32.37 -18.07 32.93
CA VAL A 741 33.70 -17.46 33.10
C VAL A 741 33.57 -16.05 32.51
N ARG A 742 33.38 -14.99 33.32
CA ARG A 742 34.39 -14.05 33.87
C ARG A 742 35.31 -13.35 32.85
N ALA A 743 34.93 -12.11 32.54
CA ALA A 743 35.64 -10.83 32.78
C ALA A 743 37.16 -10.68 32.51
N ARG A 744 37.49 -9.61 31.76
CA ARG A 744 38.59 -8.60 31.89
C ARG A 744 38.68 -7.89 30.52
N ALA A 745 38.86 -6.58 30.36
CA ALA A 745 39.02 -5.41 31.22
C ALA A 745 38.50 -4.19 30.43
#